data_AF-A0A952VFM7-F1
#
_entry.id   AF-A0A952VFM7-F1
#
_cell.length_a   1.000
_cell.length_b   1.000
_cell.length_c   1.000
_cell.angle_alpha   90.00
_cell.angle_beta   90.00
_cell.angle_gamma   90.00
#
_symmetry.space_group_name_H-M   'P 1'
#
loop_
_entity.id
_entity.type
_entity.pdbx_description
1 polymer ?
#
loop_
_entity_poly.entity_id
_entity_poly.type
_entity_poly.pdbx_seq_one_letter_code
_entity_poly.pdbx_strand_id
1 'polypeptide(L)'
;MSTRFLPFIFIFAFFFLVLDAKAQSYGYSYIELDQANPTSQMILYAETGTVLDYSVWYYYDPGIQAFLYENSILAASTQRVMNYNGSYISAWTERHANYATTYKIHGDHFLGAYFYYIVGGQPVFIDYYGFNFFQGNFPSPYNFGSGPTAYYYYQIYKAATTFVTISTQRPLQLNSIDVPGALPGQNIVTMLRGTGLFGNGQNLQISGNGITASIRPGQLPNTIEVLEIELQIAQSAQVGPREIRLSVNGQTSNPVTFRVGDNSPLISNISPDVGDAGDQIAVTISGSNFGFNPDVEIDGLGVARAINSSTSTEINATFAVSASADPGTRAVKVRSRGVAGNGFEQVPGNSPLSNPVPFNVNAANPSVEIPDIGSVMKGSVVTITVRTRNAPANHITRLRFKNQISVRQNGEWRTGEAKFAISPTQDVDEVSYSGDQPQQIQIRGWERSSERNNIKLEARFGNESNVRRDRSFTVSSVEFVEENECTGYDRVEFERLNNYFDRFFYVPKDGGNRLRIKVVPSGASGSFVLEPSEPNITLSQTTVNSTNAQLITVNANASSTRHPGISVKAANQDLLTREAEQLRVEVLPRVEKNIVLYAVTEENDDVQATPQGQGLPNRRAYIFTPGPNGVIDTVAYGDDAIAPVPIGQRPPGYPARTRSVMTGENGILETEIQGDDVIFTSELKAEMREYAPVTELFTGFQGAICVTRGANDYLDSIKRGDDQEIADPNDPTKNIISAGPNGRCDTRANNTNIPAPTLPNAAELQNYLNNTTWGRQANIYFTVTHGTPFTVNFDLDRDRKLRRADSSIPSSYDEINAIKNGLNPGSGTTNLYYVGMNFNQDDILGYTFLQTRHIWIGLRSFENNGSLITAAHEIGHAMGSLHTYEPDPASPNDPERPFYERDLMFGGYLEGTVNQCRVREPQWRTTTFSRTGQFGGLK
;
A
#
# COMPACT_ATOMS: atom_id res chain seq x y z
N MET A 1 -29.47 -26.29 -40.91
CA MET A 1 -28.91 -26.32 -39.54
C MET A 1 -27.53 -26.96 -39.56
N SER A 2 -26.50 -26.15 -39.73
CA SER A 2 -25.19 -26.38 -39.13
C SER A 2 -24.73 -25.01 -38.65
N THR A 3 -24.43 -24.89 -37.37
CA THR A 3 -24.07 -23.65 -36.70
C THR A 3 -22.69 -23.22 -37.16
N ARG A 4 -22.63 -22.25 -38.08
CA ARG A 4 -21.40 -21.58 -38.48
C ARG A 4 -21.05 -20.56 -37.38
N PHE A 5 -19.95 -20.81 -36.68
CA PHE A 5 -19.32 -19.80 -35.83
C PHE A 5 -18.80 -18.67 -36.74
N LEU A 6 -19.48 -17.52 -36.73
CA LEU A 6 -18.91 -16.30 -37.28
C LEU A 6 -17.70 -15.90 -36.42
N PRO A 7 -16.52 -15.60 -37.01
CA PRO A 7 -15.50 -14.85 -36.29
C PRO A 7 -16.05 -13.44 -36.05
N PHE A 8 -15.95 -12.97 -34.81
CA PHE A 8 -16.36 -11.63 -34.39
C PHE A 8 -15.73 -10.57 -35.30
N ILE A 9 -16.56 -9.91 -36.12
CA ILE A 9 -16.22 -8.67 -36.82
C ILE A 9 -16.67 -7.54 -35.90
N PHE A 10 -15.73 -6.69 -35.45
CA PHE A 10 -16.07 -5.44 -34.78
C PHE A 10 -16.71 -4.49 -35.79
N ILE A 11 -18.04 -4.37 -35.76
CA ILE A 11 -18.79 -3.37 -36.51
C ILE A 11 -18.75 -2.07 -35.70
N PHE A 12 -17.91 -1.12 -36.10
CA PHE A 12 -18.02 0.26 -35.62
C PHE A 12 -18.93 1.05 -36.57
N ALA A 13 -20.22 1.11 -36.25
CA ALA A 13 -21.13 2.05 -36.88
C ALA A 13 -21.11 3.36 -36.09
N PHE A 14 -20.49 4.40 -36.63
CA PHE A 14 -20.60 5.75 -36.05
C PHE A 14 -21.90 6.39 -36.56
N PHE A 15 -22.90 6.50 -35.68
CA PHE A 15 -24.10 7.30 -35.92
C PHE A 15 -23.93 8.68 -35.29
N PHE A 16 -23.85 9.74 -36.10
CA PHE A 16 -24.06 11.10 -35.60
C PHE A 16 -25.57 11.37 -35.55
N LEU A 17 -26.10 11.58 -34.34
CA LEU A 17 -27.48 12.02 -34.10
C LEU A 17 -27.47 13.50 -33.73
N VAL A 18 -27.83 14.36 -34.69
CA VAL A 18 -28.27 15.74 -34.39
C VAL A 18 -29.80 15.71 -34.31
N LEU A 19 -30.36 16.25 -33.23
CA LEU A 19 -31.80 16.34 -33.01
C LEU A 19 -32.39 17.43 -33.94
N ASP A 20 -33.50 17.05 -34.58
CA ASP A 20 -34.34 17.75 -35.55
C ASP A 20 -33.81 17.94 -36.99
N ALA A 21 -34.47 17.22 -37.93
CA ALA A 21 -34.23 17.01 -39.37
C ALA A 21 -32.92 16.25 -39.76
N LYS A 22 -33.02 14.92 -39.91
CA LYS A 22 -31.87 13.97 -39.94
C LYS A 22 -31.53 13.42 -41.32
N ALA A 23 -30.47 13.91 -41.96
CA ALA A 23 -29.73 13.13 -42.95
C ALA A 23 -28.77 12.17 -42.22
N GLN A 24 -28.82 10.88 -42.52
CA GLN A 24 -27.95 9.86 -41.92
C GLN A 24 -26.93 9.36 -42.95
N SER A 25 -25.65 9.43 -42.60
CA SER A 25 -24.57 8.82 -43.37
C SER A 25 -24.06 7.58 -42.66
N TYR A 26 -23.74 6.54 -43.43
CA TYR A 26 -23.15 5.32 -42.89
C TYR A 26 -22.08 4.76 -43.82
N GLY A 27 -21.16 3.98 -43.24
CA GLY A 27 -20.16 3.23 -43.98
C GLY A 27 -19.82 1.95 -43.23
N TYR A 28 -19.68 0.85 -43.96
CA TYR A 28 -19.24 -0.43 -43.42
C TYR A 28 -18.33 -1.16 -44.42
N SER A 29 -17.47 -2.03 -43.90
CA SER A 29 -16.63 -2.88 -44.74
C SER A 29 -16.33 -4.18 -44.03
N TYR A 30 -16.07 -5.22 -44.80
CA TYR A 30 -15.73 -6.55 -44.30
C TYR A 30 -14.76 -7.26 -45.25
N ILE A 31 -13.99 -8.20 -44.70
CA ILE A 31 -13.10 -9.07 -45.47
C ILE A 31 -13.72 -10.45 -45.46
N GLU A 32 -13.87 -11.04 -46.64
CA GLU A 32 -14.23 -12.45 -46.78
C GLU A 32 -12.96 -13.25 -47.07
N LEU A 33 -12.63 -14.17 -46.16
CA LEU A 33 -11.59 -15.19 -46.36
C LEU A 33 -12.29 -16.41 -46.95
N ASP A 34 -12.12 -16.66 -48.25
CA ASP A 34 -12.59 -17.91 -48.83
C ASP A 34 -11.77 -19.06 -48.23
N GLN A 35 -12.36 -19.78 -47.28
CA GLN A 35 -11.66 -20.86 -46.56
C GLN A 35 -11.53 -22.10 -47.44
N ALA A 36 -10.29 -22.44 -47.80
CA ALA A 36 -9.67 -23.78 -47.68
C ALA A 36 -8.44 -23.94 -48.60
N ASN A 37 -8.16 -22.99 -49.50
CA ASN A 37 -7.08 -23.13 -50.47
C ASN A 37 -5.95 -22.13 -50.19
N PRO A 38 -4.69 -22.56 -49.97
CA PRO A 38 -3.54 -21.68 -49.74
C PRO A 38 -3.17 -20.79 -50.94
N THR A 39 -3.90 -20.91 -52.06
CA THR A 39 -3.82 -20.01 -53.23
C THR A 39 -4.98 -19.00 -53.32
N SER A 40 -5.99 -19.08 -52.45
CA SER A 40 -7.12 -18.14 -52.43
C SER A 40 -6.67 -16.74 -52.03
N GLN A 41 -6.93 -15.76 -52.89
CA GLN A 41 -6.67 -14.35 -52.62
C GLN A 41 -7.72 -13.80 -51.65
N MET A 42 -7.32 -12.95 -50.69
CA MET A 42 -8.26 -12.24 -49.82
C MET A 42 -9.06 -11.22 -50.64
N ILE A 43 -10.37 -11.13 -50.43
CA ILE A 43 -11.23 -10.14 -51.10
C ILE A 43 -11.79 -9.17 -50.05
N LEU A 44 -11.59 -7.87 -50.28
CA LEU A 44 -12.14 -6.79 -49.46
C LEU A 44 -13.44 -6.29 -50.10
N TYR A 45 -14.52 -6.28 -49.30
CA TYR A 45 -15.80 -5.67 -49.65
C TYR A 45 -16.03 -4.40 -48.83
N ALA A 46 -16.47 -3.33 -49.49
CA ALA A 46 -16.68 -2.03 -48.87
C ALA A 46 -17.92 -1.33 -49.42
N GLU A 47 -18.74 -0.73 -48.55
CA GLU A 47 -19.91 0.06 -48.92
C GLU A 47 -20.04 1.32 -48.04
N THR A 48 -20.47 2.42 -48.66
CA THR A 48 -20.85 3.66 -47.96
C THR A 48 -22.12 4.23 -48.56
N GLY A 49 -23.00 4.81 -47.74
CA GLY A 49 -24.30 5.32 -48.19
C GLY A 49 -24.82 6.53 -47.43
N THR A 50 -25.68 7.29 -48.09
CA THR A 50 -26.39 8.46 -47.57
C THR A 50 -27.89 8.19 -47.61
N VAL A 51 -28.59 8.37 -46.50
CA VAL A 51 -30.04 8.20 -46.36
C VAL A 51 -30.67 9.51 -45.87
N LEU A 52 -31.75 9.94 -46.50
CA LEU A 52 -32.56 11.09 -46.08
C LEU A 52 -33.88 10.62 -45.46
N ASP A 53 -34.31 11.33 -44.41
CA ASP A 53 -35.66 11.17 -43.86
C ASP A 53 -36.73 11.73 -44.80
N TYR A 54 -37.97 11.25 -44.66
CA TYR A 54 -39.13 11.53 -45.52
C TYR A 54 -39.53 13.02 -45.56
N SER A 55 -39.16 13.83 -44.57
CA SER A 55 -39.38 15.28 -44.57
C SER A 55 -38.29 16.06 -45.33
N VAL A 56 -37.09 15.49 -45.45
CA VAL A 56 -35.91 16.15 -46.05
C VAL A 56 -35.76 15.79 -47.53
N TRP A 57 -36.16 14.58 -47.95
CA TRP A 57 -36.06 14.13 -49.36
C TRP A 57 -36.90 14.97 -50.34
N TYR A 58 -37.92 15.70 -49.87
CA TYR A 58 -38.76 16.58 -50.69
C TYR A 58 -38.01 17.84 -51.16
N TYR A 59 -36.91 18.17 -50.47
CA TYR A 59 -36.17 19.42 -50.66
C TYR A 59 -34.69 19.20 -51.02
N TYR A 60 -34.15 18.00 -50.75
CA TYR A 60 -32.76 17.67 -50.99
C TYR A 60 -32.56 16.29 -51.62
N ASP A 61 -31.56 16.16 -52.48
CA ASP A 61 -31.11 14.88 -53.06
C ASP A 61 -29.83 14.38 -52.36
N PRO A 62 -29.72 13.10 -51.97
CA PRO A 62 -28.50 12.56 -51.39
C PRO A 62 -27.45 12.27 -52.47
N GLY A 63 -26.19 12.45 -52.12
CA GLY A 63 -25.05 12.08 -52.94
C GLY A 63 -23.93 11.41 -52.17
N ILE A 64 -23.05 10.72 -52.90
CA ILE A 64 -21.89 10.01 -52.36
C ILE A 64 -20.71 10.02 -53.34
N GLN A 65 -19.51 10.08 -52.79
CA GLN A 65 -18.27 9.76 -53.51
C GLN A 65 -17.37 8.94 -52.58
N ALA A 66 -16.97 7.74 -53.01
CA ALA A 66 -16.14 6.85 -52.20
C ALA A 66 -14.69 6.86 -52.69
N PHE A 67 -13.75 6.74 -51.73
CA PHE A 67 -12.31 6.65 -51.95
C PHE A 67 -11.77 5.46 -51.18
N LEU A 68 -10.95 4.63 -51.82
CA LEU A 68 -10.22 3.53 -51.19
C LEU A 68 -8.73 3.89 -51.16
N TYR A 69 -8.16 3.89 -49.96
CA TYR A 69 -6.74 4.07 -49.72
C TYR A 69 -6.10 2.74 -49.33
N GLU A 70 -4.91 2.47 -49.87
CA GLU A 70 -4.03 1.37 -49.50
C GLU A 70 -2.75 1.95 -48.90
N ASN A 71 -2.47 1.66 -47.63
CA ASN A 71 -1.38 2.26 -46.86
C ASN A 71 -1.32 3.79 -46.99
N SER A 72 -2.50 4.43 -46.92
CA SER A 72 -2.69 5.88 -47.07
C SER A 72 -2.46 6.46 -48.47
N ILE A 73 -2.21 5.62 -49.49
CA ILE A 73 -2.14 6.03 -50.90
C ILE A 73 -3.49 5.76 -51.56
N LEU A 74 -4.02 6.72 -52.33
CA LEU A 74 -5.29 6.53 -53.04
C LEU A 74 -5.15 5.40 -54.07
N ALA A 75 -5.87 4.31 -53.84
CA ALA A 75 -5.83 3.12 -54.68
C ALA A 75 -6.99 3.09 -55.69
N ALA A 76 -8.17 3.58 -55.32
CA ALA A 76 -9.33 3.70 -56.20
C ALA A 76 -10.30 4.78 -55.69
N SER A 77 -11.13 5.33 -56.57
CA SER A 77 -12.24 6.22 -56.20
C SER A 77 -13.42 6.08 -57.16
N THR A 78 -14.62 6.36 -56.67
CA THR A 78 -15.80 6.48 -57.51
C THR A 78 -15.94 7.90 -58.05
N GLN A 79 -16.70 8.06 -59.13
CA GLN A 79 -17.24 9.38 -59.47
C GLN A 79 -18.24 9.81 -58.38
N ARG A 80 -18.43 11.13 -58.24
CA ARG A 80 -19.50 11.67 -57.38
C ARG A 80 -20.83 11.44 -58.07
N VAL A 81 -21.77 10.82 -57.37
CA VAL A 81 -23.10 10.52 -57.89
C VAL A 81 -24.16 11.08 -56.95
N MET A 82 -25.21 11.68 -57.53
CA MET A 82 -26.39 12.18 -56.82
C MET A 82 -27.60 11.32 -57.22
N ASN A 83 -28.51 11.03 -56.29
CA ASN A 83 -29.78 10.38 -56.59
C ASN A 83 -30.91 11.41 -56.66
N TYR A 84 -31.20 11.88 -57.87
CA TYR A 84 -32.25 12.86 -58.12
C TYR A 84 -33.63 12.22 -57.92
N ASN A 85 -34.41 12.70 -56.93
CA ASN A 85 -35.72 12.15 -56.49
C ASN A 85 -35.66 10.80 -55.73
N GLY A 86 -34.57 10.52 -55.02
CA GLY A 86 -34.47 9.31 -54.18
C GLY A 86 -34.06 9.64 -52.75
N SER A 87 -34.54 8.90 -51.77
CA SER A 87 -34.17 9.10 -50.36
C SER A 87 -32.87 8.39 -49.95
N TYR A 88 -32.22 7.65 -50.84
CA TYR A 88 -31.05 6.82 -50.52
C TYR A 88 -30.09 6.67 -51.70
N ILE A 89 -28.79 6.64 -51.43
CA ILE A 89 -27.74 6.23 -52.38
C ILE A 89 -26.59 5.52 -51.66
N SER A 90 -26.01 4.49 -52.27
CA SER A 90 -24.74 3.89 -51.82
C SER A 90 -23.74 3.66 -52.95
N ALA A 91 -22.48 3.54 -52.57
CA ALA A 91 -21.36 3.17 -53.42
C ALA A 91 -20.60 2.00 -52.80
N TRP A 92 -20.27 1.00 -53.62
CA TRP A 92 -19.55 -0.19 -53.18
C TRP A 92 -18.32 -0.47 -54.05
N THR A 93 -17.36 -1.21 -53.50
CA THR A 93 -16.17 -1.66 -54.22
C THR A 93 -15.66 -3.02 -53.70
N GLU A 94 -15.02 -3.77 -54.60
CA GLU A 94 -14.40 -5.08 -54.35
C GLU A 94 -12.94 -5.04 -54.83
N ARG A 95 -12.00 -5.52 -54.01
CA ARG A 95 -10.58 -5.55 -54.38
C ARG A 95 -9.83 -6.72 -53.73
N HIS A 96 -8.85 -7.28 -54.45
CA HIS A 96 -7.89 -8.21 -53.86
C HIS A 96 -7.06 -7.51 -52.78
N ALA A 97 -7.12 -8.04 -51.57
CA ALA A 97 -6.42 -7.50 -50.42
C ALA A 97 -5.05 -8.17 -50.28
N ASN A 98 -4.02 -7.35 -50.18
CA ASN A 98 -2.67 -7.77 -49.86
C ASN A 98 -2.57 -8.10 -48.36
N TYR A 99 -1.72 -9.06 -48.00
CA TYR A 99 -1.40 -9.34 -46.60
C TYR A 99 -0.63 -8.18 -45.96
N ALA A 100 -0.78 -8.02 -44.65
CA ALA A 100 -0.10 -6.98 -43.86
C ALA A 100 -0.29 -5.55 -44.39
N THR A 101 -1.46 -5.26 -44.95
CA THR A 101 -1.79 -3.99 -45.59
C THR A 101 -2.98 -3.34 -44.91
N THR A 102 -2.93 -2.02 -44.73
CA THR A 102 -4.04 -1.25 -44.16
C THR A 102 -4.85 -0.62 -45.28
N TYR A 103 -6.14 -0.92 -45.31
CA TYR A 103 -7.11 -0.35 -46.24
C TYR A 103 -7.99 0.65 -45.49
N LYS A 104 -8.18 1.85 -46.06
CA LYS A 104 -9.07 2.86 -45.51
C LYS A 104 -10.06 3.31 -46.57
N ILE A 105 -11.35 3.21 -46.27
CA ILE A 105 -12.42 3.71 -47.12
C ILE A 105 -12.87 5.05 -46.57
N HIS A 106 -13.04 6.03 -47.45
CA HIS A 106 -13.64 7.33 -47.13
C HIS A 106 -14.86 7.51 -48.01
N GLY A 107 -16.01 7.81 -47.40
CA GLY A 107 -17.23 8.20 -48.11
C GLY A 107 -17.49 9.68 -47.88
N ASP A 108 -17.39 10.50 -48.91
CA ASP A 108 -17.84 11.89 -48.89
C ASP A 108 -19.32 11.93 -49.23
N HIS A 109 -20.15 12.36 -48.28
CA HIS A 109 -21.60 12.41 -48.42
C HIS A 109 -22.03 13.83 -48.78
N PHE A 110 -22.92 13.94 -49.76
CA PHE A 110 -23.39 15.21 -50.30
C PHE A 110 -24.91 15.36 -50.18
N LEU A 111 -25.37 16.60 -50.15
CA LEU A 111 -26.78 16.98 -50.26
C LEU A 111 -26.92 18.02 -51.39
N GLY A 112 -27.82 17.77 -52.34
CA GLY A 112 -28.16 18.69 -53.40
C GLY A 112 -29.43 19.46 -53.05
N ALA A 113 -29.38 20.79 -53.03
CA ALA A 113 -30.51 21.66 -52.66
C ALA A 113 -30.99 22.50 -53.84
N TYR A 114 -32.29 22.79 -53.89
CA TYR A 114 -32.95 23.62 -54.92
C TYR A 114 -33.34 25.02 -54.36
N PHE A 115 -33.10 26.12 -55.11
CA PHE A 115 -33.34 27.49 -54.63
C PHE A 115 -34.36 28.34 -55.46
N TYR A 116 -35.42 28.88 -54.79
CA TYR A 116 -36.21 30.15 -54.99
C TYR A 116 -37.29 30.40 -56.12
N TYR A 117 -38.29 31.29 -55.83
CA TYR A 117 -39.31 31.93 -56.72
C TYR A 117 -39.38 33.49 -56.59
N ILE A 118 -39.50 34.28 -57.69
CA ILE A 118 -39.49 35.77 -57.67
C ILE A 118 -40.87 36.44 -57.47
N VAL A 119 -40.98 37.39 -56.52
CA VAL A 119 -41.97 38.50 -56.54
C VAL A 119 -41.24 39.82 -56.27
N GLY A 120 -41.32 40.79 -57.19
CA GLY A 120 -40.85 42.16 -56.95
C GLY A 120 -39.35 42.42 -57.09
N GLY A 121 -38.56 41.46 -57.60
CA GLY A 121 -37.16 41.71 -58.00
C GLY A 121 -36.09 41.62 -56.90
N GLN A 122 -36.40 41.02 -55.74
CA GLN A 122 -35.40 40.68 -54.70
C GLN A 122 -35.39 39.17 -54.45
N PRO A 123 -34.23 38.49 -54.50
CA PRO A 123 -34.13 37.06 -54.21
C PRO A 123 -34.35 36.75 -52.72
N VAL A 124 -35.14 35.71 -52.42
CA VAL A 124 -35.37 35.22 -51.05
C VAL A 124 -34.79 33.81 -50.92
N PHE A 125 -33.83 33.65 -50.00
CA PHE A 125 -33.26 32.36 -49.61
C PHE A 125 -34.24 31.63 -48.68
N ILE A 126 -34.57 30.37 -48.97
CA ILE A 126 -35.36 29.53 -48.07
C ILE A 126 -34.58 28.24 -47.81
N ASP A 127 -33.78 28.27 -46.76
CA ASP A 127 -33.27 27.06 -46.10
C ASP A 127 -34.36 26.60 -45.13
N TYR A 128 -35.22 25.69 -45.59
CA TYR A 128 -36.41 25.27 -44.84
C TYR A 128 -36.07 24.70 -43.45
N TYR A 129 -34.82 24.26 -43.24
CA TYR A 129 -34.37 23.61 -42.01
C TYR A 129 -33.07 24.17 -41.41
N GLY A 130 -32.46 25.21 -41.99
CA GLY A 130 -31.37 25.99 -41.36
C GLY A 130 -29.97 25.35 -41.38
N PHE A 131 -29.63 24.55 -42.38
CA PHE A 131 -28.34 23.85 -42.48
C PHE A 131 -27.08 24.74 -42.65
N ASN A 132 -27.19 26.07 -42.83
CA ASN A 132 -26.06 27.01 -42.83
C ASN A 132 -24.85 26.56 -43.66
N PHE A 133 -25.06 26.31 -44.96
CA PHE A 133 -23.96 25.95 -45.85
C PHE A 133 -23.12 27.18 -46.25
N PHE A 134 -21.78 27.07 -46.17
CA PHE A 134 -20.83 28.12 -46.57
C PHE A 134 -20.95 28.45 -48.08
N GLN A 135 -21.11 29.73 -48.40
CA GLN A 135 -21.32 30.23 -49.77
C GLN A 135 -20.03 30.30 -50.62
N GLY A 136 -20.15 29.95 -51.91
CA GLY A 136 -19.22 30.30 -52.99
C GLY A 136 -19.97 30.58 -54.30
N ASN A 137 -19.67 31.70 -54.96
CA ASN A 137 -20.35 32.21 -56.18
C ASN A 137 -19.98 31.46 -57.47
N PHE A 138 -20.88 31.41 -58.48
CA PHE A 138 -20.70 31.68 -59.95
C PHE A 138 -21.97 31.30 -60.79
N PRO A 139 -22.19 31.86 -62.02
CA PRO A 139 -23.46 31.80 -62.78
C PRO A 139 -23.44 30.97 -64.10
N SER A 140 -24.60 30.50 -64.61
CA SER A 140 -24.95 30.29 -66.06
C SER A 140 -26.29 29.50 -66.24
N PRO A 141 -27.09 29.69 -67.33
CA PRO A 141 -28.54 29.43 -67.34
C PRO A 141 -28.99 28.16 -68.09
N TYR A 142 -30.10 27.55 -67.66
CA TYR A 142 -30.93 26.64 -68.48
C TYR A 142 -32.43 26.81 -68.16
N ASN A 143 -33.25 26.88 -69.22
CA ASN A 143 -34.68 27.17 -69.20
C ASN A 143 -35.53 25.91 -68.98
N PHE A 144 -36.53 25.98 -68.11
CA PHE A 144 -37.72 25.11 -68.14
C PHE A 144 -38.98 25.95 -68.29
N GLY A 145 -39.89 25.51 -69.17
CA GLY A 145 -41.04 26.27 -69.63
C GLY A 145 -42.33 26.09 -68.81
N SER A 146 -43.19 27.10 -68.97
CA SER A 146 -44.64 27.18 -68.70
C SER A 146 -45.12 27.14 -67.24
N GLY A 147 -44.86 28.26 -66.57
CA GLY A 147 -45.41 28.83 -65.34
C GLY A 147 -44.70 30.19 -65.15
N PRO A 148 -45.12 31.14 -64.29
CA PRO A 148 -44.31 32.36 -64.09
C PRO A 148 -42.88 31.91 -63.74
N THR A 149 -41.90 32.32 -64.54
CA THR A 149 -40.52 31.77 -64.55
C THR A 149 -39.87 31.90 -63.18
N ALA A 150 -39.80 30.79 -62.45
CA ALA A 150 -38.92 30.62 -61.30
C ALA A 150 -37.60 29.99 -61.78
N TYR A 151 -36.48 30.65 -61.51
CA TYR A 151 -35.14 30.13 -61.80
C TYR A 151 -34.69 29.30 -60.60
N TYR A 152 -34.60 27.98 -60.76
CA TYR A 152 -34.05 27.11 -59.72
C TYR A 152 -32.55 26.90 -59.94
N TYR A 153 -31.75 27.20 -58.93
CA TYR A 153 -30.35 26.79 -58.87
C TYR A 153 -30.22 25.49 -58.07
N TYR A 154 -29.43 24.55 -58.57
CA TYR A 154 -29.06 23.33 -57.87
C TYR A 154 -27.65 23.48 -57.31
N GLN A 155 -27.50 23.46 -55.97
CA GLN A 155 -26.17 23.48 -55.34
C GLN A 155 -25.93 22.18 -54.57
N ILE A 156 -24.70 21.67 -54.67
CA ILE A 156 -24.27 20.46 -53.98
C ILE A 156 -23.39 20.86 -52.80
N TYR A 157 -23.80 20.46 -51.61
CA TYR A 157 -23.06 20.67 -50.39
C TYR A 157 -22.49 19.36 -49.87
N LYS A 158 -21.24 19.39 -49.40
CA LYS A 158 -20.67 18.25 -48.67
C LYS A 158 -21.26 18.27 -47.26
N ALA A 159 -22.06 17.26 -46.96
CA ALA A 159 -22.78 17.16 -45.70
C ALA A 159 -21.98 16.41 -44.63
N ALA A 160 -21.27 15.34 -45.01
CA ALA A 160 -20.51 14.52 -44.07
C ALA A 160 -19.35 13.77 -44.72
N THR A 161 -18.51 13.18 -43.89
CA THR A 161 -17.49 12.22 -44.32
C THR A 161 -17.50 11.03 -43.38
N THR A 162 -17.70 9.83 -43.92
CA THR A 162 -17.52 8.58 -43.18
C THR A 162 -16.17 7.99 -43.53
N PHE A 163 -15.54 7.27 -42.60
CA PHE A 163 -14.38 6.47 -42.92
C PHE A 163 -14.36 5.17 -42.12
N VAL A 164 -13.88 4.11 -42.75
CA VAL A 164 -13.66 2.79 -42.12
C VAL A 164 -12.25 2.34 -42.44
N THR A 165 -11.54 1.82 -41.43
CA THR A 165 -10.17 1.31 -41.59
C THR A 165 -10.17 -0.17 -41.26
N ILE A 166 -9.59 -0.99 -42.14
CA ILE A 166 -9.37 -2.42 -41.94
C ILE A 166 -7.91 -2.75 -42.20
N SER A 167 -7.31 -3.57 -41.33
CA SER A 167 -5.96 -4.10 -41.53
C SER A 167 -6.00 -5.61 -41.76
N THR A 168 -5.32 -6.09 -42.81
CA THR A 168 -5.10 -7.52 -43.07
C THR A 168 -3.89 -8.08 -42.32
N GLN A 169 -3.26 -7.28 -41.47
CA GLN A 169 -2.09 -7.68 -40.71
C GLN A 169 -2.50 -8.54 -39.51
N ARG A 170 -2.33 -9.87 -39.61
CA ARG A 170 -2.25 -10.70 -38.41
C ARG A 170 -0.90 -10.46 -37.73
N PRO A 171 -0.88 -10.24 -36.40
CA PRO A 171 0.37 -10.15 -35.66
C PRO A 171 1.21 -11.42 -35.87
N LEU A 172 2.44 -11.25 -36.33
CA LEU A 172 3.39 -12.35 -36.41
C LEU A 172 3.90 -12.67 -35.00
N GLN A 173 3.48 -13.82 -34.48
CA GLN A 173 3.84 -14.24 -33.13
C GLN A 173 4.18 -15.73 -33.13
N LEU A 174 5.31 -16.09 -32.53
CA LEU A 174 5.67 -17.47 -32.23
C LEU A 174 5.24 -17.78 -30.79
N ASN A 175 4.46 -18.84 -30.61
CA ASN A 175 3.96 -19.28 -29.31
C ASN A 175 4.83 -20.38 -28.72
N SER A 176 5.22 -21.37 -29.53
CA SER A 176 6.00 -22.52 -29.05
C SER A 176 6.81 -23.18 -30.16
N ILE A 177 7.74 -24.04 -29.72
CA ILE A 177 8.48 -25.00 -30.54
C ILE A 177 8.25 -26.39 -29.92
N ASP A 178 7.94 -27.39 -30.74
CA ASP A 178 7.58 -28.73 -30.25
C ASP A 178 8.76 -29.44 -29.57
N VAL A 179 9.98 -29.31 -30.12
CA VAL A 179 11.23 -29.82 -29.51
C VAL A 179 12.12 -28.63 -29.10
N PRO A 180 12.08 -28.20 -27.82
CA PRO A 180 12.73 -26.97 -27.37
C PRO A 180 14.23 -27.12 -27.06
N GLY A 181 14.86 -28.27 -27.33
CA GLY A 181 16.31 -28.41 -27.12
C GLY A 181 16.92 -29.68 -27.73
N ALA A 182 18.24 -29.66 -27.92
CA ALA A 182 19.03 -30.77 -28.46
C ALA A 182 20.49 -30.72 -27.97
N LEU A 183 21.26 -31.76 -28.26
CA LEU A 183 22.68 -31.88 -27.91
C LEU A 183 23.62 -31.50 -29.07
N PRO A 184 24.85 -31.06 -28.79
CA PRO A 184 25.88 -30.85 -29.80
C PRO A 184 26.12 -32.11 -30.65
N GLY A 185 26.16 -31.93 -31.97
CA GLY A 185 26.33 -33.01 -32.96
C GLY A 185 25.02 -33.62 -33.49
N GLN A 186 23.85 -33.16 -33.01
CA GLN A 186 22.54 -33.64 -33.47
C GLN A 186 21.94 -32.80 -34.59
N ASN A 187 21.08 -33.44 -35.39
CA ASN A 187 20.16 -32.79 -36.33
C ASN A 187 18.73 -33.10 -35.89
N ILE A 188 17.87 -32.09 -35.77
CA ILE A 188 16.48 -32.27 -35.34
C ILE A 188 15.50 -31.61 -36.31
N VAL A 189 14.35 -32.25 -36.50
CA VAL A 189 13.20 -31.68 -37.20
C VAL A 189 12.12 -31.39 -36.16
N THR A 190 11.54 -30.19 -36.21
CA THR A 190 10.55 -29.74 -35.23
C THR A 190 9.58 -28.73 -35.83
N MET A 191 8.43 -28.55 -35.18
CA MET A 191 7.43 -27.56 -35.59
C MET A 191 7.54 -26.29 -34.74
N LEU A 192 7.43 -25.13 -35.38
CA LEU A 192 7.09 -23.87 -34.75
C LEU A 192 5.57 -23.67 -34.82
N ARG A 193 4.98 -23.16 -33.73
CA ARG A 193 3.54 -22.86 -33.63
C ARG A 193 3.32 -21.42 -33.25
N GLY A 194 2.29 -20.79 -33.78
CA GLY A 194 2.10 -19.34 -33.63
C GLY A 194 0.94 -18.78 -34.44
N THR A 195 1.00 -17.49 -34.74
CA THR A 195 0.05 -16.78 -35.61
C THR A 195 0.79 -16.05 -36.71
N GLY A 196 0.22 -16.05 -37.92
CA GLY A 196 0.78 -15.31 -39.06
C GLY A 196 2.05 -15.92 -39.63
N LEU A 197 2.28 -17.24 -39.44
CA LEU A 197 3.55 -17.91 -39.79
C LEU A 197 3.76 -18.13 -41.29
N PHE A 198 2.75 -17.89 -42.13
CA PHE A 198 2.78 -18.12 -43.56
C PHE A 198 2.71 -16.80 -44.35
N GLY A 199 3.50 -16.67 -45.42
CA GLY A 199 3.57 -15.47 -46.25
C GLY A 199 4.81 -15.41 -47.14
N ASN A 200 5.01 -14.29 -47.85
CA ASN A 200 6.17 -14.07 -48.70
C ASN A 200 7.40 -13.63 -47.88
N GLY A 201 8.60 -14.01 -48.35
CA GLY A 201 9.87 -13.58 -47.74
C GLY A 201 10.15 -14.21 -46.37
N GLN A 202 9.73 -15.45 -46.13
CA GLN A 202 10.03 -16.17 -44.90
C GLN A 202 11.54 -16.31 -44.68
N ASN A 203 12.02 -15.86 -43.54
CA ASN A 203 13.41 -16.02 -43.14
C ASN A 203 13.49 -16.45 -41.67
N LEU A 204 14.28 -17.48 -41.39
CA LEU A 204 14.45 -18.02 -40.05
C LEU A 204 15.82 -17.62 -39.52
N GLN A 205 15.83 -17.04 -38.33
CA GLN A 205 17.05 -16.59 -37.66
C GLN A 205 17.18 -17.33 -36.35
N ILE A 206 18.36 -17.87 -36.08
CA ILE A 206 18.72 -18.45 -34.79
C ILE A 206 19.97 -17.73 -34.27
N SER A 207 19.96 -17.35 -33.00
CA SER A 207 21.13 -16.75 -32.36
C SER A 207 22.18 -17.82 -32.02
N GLY A 208 23.44 -17.42 -31.90
CA GLY A 208 24.55 -18.29 -31.47
C GLY A 208 25.29 -19.00 -32.61
N ASN A 209 26.59 -19.20 -32.43
CA ASN A 209 27.45 -19.85 -33.41
C ASN A 209 27.32 -21.38 -33.36
N GLY A 210 27.45 -22.02 -34.53
CA GLY A 210 27.43 -23.49 -34.65
C GLY A 210 26.03 -24.11 -34.73
N ILE A 211 24.99 -23.30 -34.95
CA ILE A 211 23.63 -23.79 -35.19
C ILE A 211 23.10 -23.17 -36.47
N THR A 212 22.56 -23.99 -37.35
CA THR A 212 21.84 -23.53 -38.54
C THR A 212 20.38 -23.94 -38.45
N ALA A 213 19.50 -23.07 -38.92
CA ALA A 213 18.06 -23.29 -38.91
C ALA A 213 17.52 -23.05 -40.32
N SER A 214 16.70 -23.97 -40.81
CA SER A 214 16.12 -23.88 -42.15
C SER A 214 14.66 -24.29 -42.13
N ILE A 215 13.85 -23.64 -42.97
CA ILE A 215 12.45 -23.99 -43.15
C ILE A 215 12.39 -25.21 -44.06
N ARG A 216 11.70 -26.26 -43.63
CA ARG A 216 11.49 -27.45 -44.44
C ARG A 216 10.14 -27.38 -45.16
N PRO A 217 10.09 -27.63 -46.47
CA PRO A 217 8.87 -28.03 -47.14
C PRO A 217 8.67 -29.54 -46.91
N GLY A 218 7.89 -29.93 -45.90
CA GLY A 218 7.61 -31.33 -45.59
C GLY A 218 6.14 -31.74 -45.74
N GLN A 219 5.81 -32.94 -45.24
CA GLN A 219 4.57 -33.68 -45.55
C GLN A 219 3.28 -33.09 -44.95
N LEU A 220 3.38 -32.19 -43.99
CA LEU A 220 2.26 -31.42 -43.44
C LEU A 220 2.26 -30.03 -44.07
N PRO A 221 1.11 -29.49 -44.51
CA PRO A 221 1.09 -28.16 -45.11
C PRO A 221 1.48 -27.12 -44.04
N ASN A 222 2.54 -26.36 -44.30
CA ASN A 222 2.81 -25.14 -43.55
C ASN A 222 1.56 -24.27 -43.62
N THR A 223 1.07 -23.83 -42.47
CA THR A 223 -0.14 -23.02 -42.36
C THR A 223 0.18 -21.68 -41.73
N ILE A 224 -0.83 -20.83 -41.63
CA ILE A 224 -0.75 -19.58 -40.86
C ILE A 224 -0.45 -19.79 -39.36
N GLU A 225 -0.55 -21.02 -38.84
CA GLU A 225 -0.35 -21.34 -37.42
C GLU A 225 0.82 -22.29 -37.14
N VAL A 226 1.32 -23.00 -38.15
CA VAL A 226 2.29 -24.10 -37.97
C VAL A 226 3.33 -24.08 -39.10
N LEU A 227 4.61 -24.17 -38.73
CA LEU A 227 5.75 -24.15 -39.66
C LEU A 227 6.77 -25.25 -39.30
N GLU A 228 7.12 -26.13 -40.24
CA GLU A 228 8.13 -27.17 -40.06
C GLU A 228 9.56 -26.65 -40.32
N ILE A 229 10.49 -26.95 -39.40
CA ILE A 229 11.87 -26.48 -39.46
C ILE A 229 12.86 -27.61 -39.17
N GLU A 230 14.08 -27.48 -39.69
CA GLU A 230 15.23 -28.32 -39.36
C GLU A 230 16.31 -27.49 -38.67
N LEU A 231 16.84 -28.00 -37.56
CA LEU A 231 17.95 -27.42 -36.82
C LEU A 231 19.15 -28.37 -36.87
N GLN A 232 20.31 -27.85 -37.28
CA GLN A 232 21.58 -28.58 -37.31
C GLN A 232 22.49 -28.03 -36.20
N ILE A 233 22.87 -28.86 -35.23
CA ILE A 233 23.68 -28.46 -34.07
C ILE A 233 25.08 -29.04 -34.23
N ALA A 234 26.08 -28.21 -34.52
CA ALA A 234 27.45 -28.65 -34.66
C ALA A 234 28.01 -29.20 -33.32
N GLN A 235 29.01 -30.09 -33.39
CA GLN A 235 29.70 -30.60 -32.19
C GLN A 235 30.34 -29.48 -31.36
N SER A 236 30.74 -28.39 -32.02
CA SER A 236 31.32 -27.19 -31.41
C SER A 236 30.29 -26.14 -30.99
N ALA A 237 28.99 -26.41 -31.14
CA ALA A 237 27.96 -25.48 -30.74
C ALA A 237 28.08 -25.19 -29.24
N GLN A 238 28.05 -23.91 -28.87
CA GLN A 238 28.07 -23.53 -27.46
C GLN A 238 26.79 -24.03 -26.78
N VAL A 239 26.88 -24.33 -25.48
CA VAL A 239 25.75 -24.72 -24.64
C VAL A 239 24.91 -23.49 -24.26
N GLY A 240 23.63 -23.68 -23.93
CA GLY A 240 22.73 -22.64 -23.40
C GLY A 240 21.61 -22.20 -24.35
N PRO A 241 20.86 -21.14 -23.97
CA PRO A 241 19.66 -20.70 -24.70
C PRO A 241 19.99 -19.97 -26.00
N ARG A 242 19.17 -20.20 -27.01
CA ARG A 242 19.24 -19.66 -28.36
C ARG A 242 17.86 -19.11 -28.72
N GLU A 243 17.82 -17.95 -29.35
CA GLU A 243 16.58 -17.33 -29.76
C GLU A 243 16.30 -17.65 -31.21
N ILE A 244 15.13 -18.22 -31.48
CA ILE A 244 14.62 -18.41 -32.83
C ILE A 244 13.63 -17.29 -33.12
N ARG A 245 13.83 -16.60 -34.24
CA ARG A 245 12.92 -15.59 -34.79
C ARG A 245 12.54 -15.96 -36.21
N LEU A 246 11.31 -15.64 -36.56
CA LEU A 246 10.81 -15.76 -37.92
C LEU A 246 10.50 -14.36 -38.44
N SER A 247 10.94 -14.05 -39.65
CA SER A 247 10.48 -12.88 -40.39
C SER A 247 9.56 -13.32 -41.52
N VAL A 248 8.37 -12.71 -41.62
CA VAL A 248 7.35 -12.99 -42.65
C VAL A 248 6.71 -11.67 -43.08
N ASN A 249 6.58 -11.42 -44.39
CA ASN A 249 5.93 -10.21 -44.92
C ASN A 249 6.46 -8.89 -44.31
N GLY A 250 7.76 -8.80 -44.00
CA GLY A 250 8.38 -7.62 -43.39
C GLY A 250 8.15 -7.45 -41.88
N GLN A 251 7.38 -8.34 -41.23
CA GLN A 251 7.27 -8.42 -39.77
C GLN A 251 8.33 -9.37 -39.22
N THR A 252 8.81 -9.14 -38.00
CA THR A 252 9.67 -10.07 -37.25
C THR A 252 8.95 -10.49 -35.98
N SER A 253 8.92 -11.79 -35.71
CA SER A 253 8.26 -12.36 -34.54
C SER A 253 8.97 -11.99 -33.23
N ASN A 254 8.28 -12.22 -32.12
CA ASN A 254 8.94 -12.44 -30.84
C ASN A 254 9.88 -13.66 -30.92
N PRO A 255 10.91 -13.75 -30.06
CA PRO A 255 11.77 -14.92 -30.02
C PRO A 255 11.05 -16.10 -29.34
N VAL A 256 11.31 -17.31 -29.82
CA VAL A 256 11.07 -18.56 -29.07
C VAL A 256 12.41 -19.18 -28.70
N THR A 257 12.52 -19.64 -27.47
CA THR A 257 13.77 -20.19 -26.93
C THR A 257 13.98 -21.64 -27.36
N PHE A 258 15.17 -21.91 -27.88
CA PHE A 258 15.72 -23.25 -28.11
C PHE A 258 16.97 -23.43 -27.25
N ARG A 259 17.20 -24.59 -26.62
CA ARG A 259 18.36 -24.83 -25.73
C ARG A 259 19.31 -25.87 -26.30
N VAL A 260 20.60 -25.55 -26.32
CA VAL A 260 21.65 -26.55 -26.58
C VAL A 260 22.14 -27.09 -25.24
N GLY A 261 21.94 -28.38 -24.98
CA GLY A 261 22.32 -29.02 -23.71
C GLY A 261 23.77 -29.50 -23.64
N ASP A 262 24.22 -29.89 -22.45
CA ASP A 262 25.52 -30.53 -22.23
C ASP A 262 25.50 -32.02 -22.61
N ASN A 263 26.59 -32.56 -23.16
CA ASN A 263 26.72 -34.01 -23.34
C ASN A 263 26.88 -34.72 -21.98
N SER A 264 26.21 -35.87 -21.80
CA SER A 264 26.32 -36.65 -20.56
C SER A 264 27.78 -37.11 -20.31
N PRO A 265 28.27 -37.07 -19.06
CA PRO A 265 29.58 -37.60 -18.70
C PRO A 265 29.63 -39.13 -18.84
N LEU A 266 30.81 -39.68 -19.12
CA LEU A 266 31.04 -41.12 -19.24
C LEU A 266 32.36 -41.47 -18.53
N ILE A 267 32.34 -42.40 -17.59
CA ILE A 267 33.55 -42.96 -16.97
C ILE A 267 33.97 -44.21 -17.76
N SER A 268 35.25 -44.24 -18.14
CA SER A 268 35.88 -45.38 -18.80
C SER A 268 36.74 -46.24 -17.84
N ASN A 269 37.35 -45.66 -16.80
CA ASN A 269 38.22 -46.39 -15.86
C ASN A 269 38.38 -45.68 -14.49
N ILE A 270 38.70 -46.44 -13.44
CA ILE A 270 39.11 -45.96 -12.10
C ILE A 270 40.34 -46.75 -11.63
N SER A 271 41.38 -46.07 -11.11
CA SER A 271 42.60 -46.73 -10.64
C SER A 271 43.24 -45.99 -9.44
N PRO A 272 43.57 -46.69 -8.33
CA PRO A 272 43.19 -48.07 -8.01
C PRO A 272 41.68 -48.20 -7.75
N ASP A 273 41.14 -49.41 -7.89
CA ASP A 273 39.72 -49.74 -7.74
C ASP A 273 39.38 -50.41 -6.39
N VAL A 274 40.28 -50.33 -5.39
CA VAL A 274 40.15 -51.01 -4.07
C VAL A 274 40.76 -50.20 -2.91
N GLY A 275 40.27 -50.41 -1.68
CA GLY A 275 40.79 -49.84 -0.42
C GLY A 275 40.39 -50.56 0.88
N ASP A 276 41.20 -50.48 1.94
CA ASP A 276 40.88 -51.06 3.26
C ASP A 276 40.11 -50.07 4.16
N ALA A 277 39.27 -50.57 5.09
CA ALA A 277 38.55 -49.73 6.04
C ALA A 277 39.50 -49.01 7.01
N GLY A 278 39.58 -47.69 6.87
CA GLY A 278 40.52 -46.82 7.59
C GLY A 278 41.51 -46.09 6.68
N ASP A 279 41.57 -46.42 5.39
CA ASP A 279 42.57 -45.91 4.46
C ASP A 279 42.30 -44.49 3.91
N GLN A 280 43.37 -43.86 3.41
CA GLN A 280 43.32 -42.71 2.50
C GLN A 280 44.07 -43.06 1.20
N ILE A 281 43.36 -43.04 0.06
CA ILE A 281 43.82 -43.60 -1.21
C ILE A 281 43.75 -42.54 -2.30
N ALA A 282 44.83 -42.31 -3.04
CA ALA A 282 44.82 -41.47 -4.23
C ALA A 282 44.27 -42.26 -5.43
N VAL A 283 43.25 -41.73 -6.11
CA VAL A 283 42.49 -42.38 -7.18
C VAL A 283 42.42 -41.49 -8.42
N THR A 284 42.66 -42.08 -9.60
CA THR A 284 42.48 -41.44 -10.92
C THR A 284 41.26 -42.03 -11.63
N ILE A 285 40.36 -41.17 -12.12
CA ILE A 285 39.14 -41.51 -12.85
C ILE A 285 39.24 -40.94 -14.28
N SER A 286 39.17 -41.78 -15.30
CA SER A 286 39.32 -41.37 -16.71
C SER A 286 38.01 -41.54 -17.50
N GLY A 287 37.73 -40.64 -18.44
CA GLY A 287 36.48 -40.65 -19.22
C GLY A 287 36.30 -39.48 -20.19
N SER A 288 35.05 -39.05 -20.39
CA SER A 288 34.70 -37.93 -21.28
C SER A 288 33.53 -37.09 -20.75
N ASN A 289 33.43 -35.85 -21.21
CA ASN A 289 32.36 -34.88 -20.89
C ASN A 289 32.20 -34.61 -19.38
N PHE A 290 33.26 -34.71 -18.58
CA PHE A 290 33.19 -34.39 -17.16
C PHE A 290 32.89 -32.90 -16.91
N GLY A 291 33.19 -32.03 -17.87
CA GLY A 291 32.90 -30.59 -17.80
C GLY A 291 33.87 -29.87 -16.86
N PHE A 292 33.45 -28.71 -16.36
CA PHE A 292 34.26 -27.87 -15.47
C PHE A 292 33.92 -28.17 -14.00
N ASN A 293 34.94 -28.46 -13.19
CA ASN A 293 34.81 -28.82 -11.78
C ASN A 293 33.72 -29.89 -11.51
N PRO A 294 33.83 -31.09 -12.13
CA PRO A 294 32.95 -32.22 -11.84
C PRO A 294 32.96 -32.59 -10.35
N ASP A 295 31.90 -33.25 -9.90
CA ASP A 295 31.86 -33.94 -8.61
C ASP A 295 31.94 -35.45 -8.81
N VAL A 296 32.35 -36.16 -7.76
CA VAL A 296 32.42 -37.62 -7.72
C VAL A 296 31.43 -38.11 -6.66
N GLU A 297 30.55 -39.01 -7.07
CA GLU A 297 29.58 -39.68 -6.21
C GLU A 297 29.99 -41.12 -6.01
N ILE A 298 29.94 -41.58 -4.76
CA ILE A 298 30.25 -42.97 -4.40
C ILE A 298 29.02 -43.49 -3.65
N ASP A 299 28.35 -44.49 -4.21
CA ASP A 299 27.16 -45.11 -3.63
C ASP A 299 27.55 -45.91 -2.38
N GLY A 300 26.75 -45.82 -1.30
CA GLY A 300 26.98 -46.52 -0.03
C GLY A 300 27.69 -45.68 1.03
N LEU A 301 27.53 -46.05 2.31
CA LEU A 301 28.15 -45.33 3.43
C LEU A 301 29.60 -45.78 3.64
N GLY A 302 30.44 -44.87 4.13
CA GLY A 302 31.79 -45.17 4.62
C GLY A 302 32.95 -44.84 3.69
N VAL A 303 32.74 -44.26 2.50
CA VAL A 303 33.85 -43.74 1.67
C VAL A 303 33.60 -42.26 1.38
N ALA A 304 34.46 -41.39 1.91
CA ALA A 304 34.49 -39.98 1.57
C ALA A 304 35.44 -39.74 0.38
N ARG A 305 35.22 -38.66 -0.36
CA ARG A 305 36.01 -38.30 -1.54
C ARG A 305 36.40 -36.81 -1.50
N ALA A 306 37.63 -36.53 -1.89
CA ALA A 306 38.16 -35.19 -2.10
C ALA A 306 38.76 -35.10 -3.51
N ILE A 307 38.28 -34.18 -4.34
CA ILE A 307 38.80 -34.00 -5.71
C ILE A 307 40.02 -33.07 -5.64
N ASN A 308 41.16 -33.55 -6.13
CA ASN A 308 42.44 -32.84 -6.10
C ASN A 308 42.65 -32.02 -7.39
N SER A 309 42.29 -32.59 -8.55
CA SER A 309 42.29 -31.90 -9.84
C SER A 309 41.30 -32.57 -10.81
N SER A 310 40.87 -31.84 -11.84
CA SER A 310 39.96 -32.37 -12.86
C SER A 310 40.11 -31.66 -14.21
N THR A 311 39.79 -32.39 -15.27
CA THR A 311 39.63 -31.95 -16.65
C THR A 311 38.34 -32.55 -17.22
N SER A 312 38.00 -32.24 -18.47
CA SER A 312 36.83 -32.83 -19.13
C SER A 312 36.96 -34.34 -19.39
N THR A 313 38.14 -34.93 -19.23
CA THR A 313 38.43 -36.34 -19.51
C THR A 313 39.13 -37.09 -18.37
N GLU A 314 39.53 -36.42 -17.29
CA GLU A 314 40.25 -37.04 -16.17
C GLU A 314 39.97 -36.32 -14.85
N ILE A 315 39.85 -37.06 -13.75
CA ILE A 315 39.71 -36.55 -12.38
C ILE A 315 40.71 -37.27 -11.49
N ASN A 316 41.52 -36.52 -10.75
CA ASN A 316 42.37 -37.05 -9.68
C ASN A 316 41.76 -36.70 -8.33
N ALA A 317 41.50 -37.70 -7.50
CA ALA A 317 40.81 -37.58 -6.21
C ALA A 317 41.53 -38.38 -5.11
N THR A 318 41.15 -38.15 -3.86
CA THR A 318 41.52 -38.94 -2.70
C THR A 318 40.26 -39.55 -2.09
N PHE A 319 40.21 -40.87 -1.96
CA PHE A 319 39.14 -41.59 -1.28
C PHE A 319 39.57 -41.90 0.16
N ALA A 320 38.79 -41.46 1.14
CA ALA A 320 39.00 -41.73 2.56
C ALA A 320 37.95 -42.75 3.04
N VAL A 321 38.39 -43.97 3.30
CA VAL A 321 37.53 -45.07 3.73
C VAL A 321 37.43 -45.05 5.24
N SER A 322 36.22 -44.94 5.78
CA SER A 322 35.96 -44.97 7.22
C SER A 322 36.45 -46.28 7.83
N ALA A 323 37.04 -46.22 9.02
CA ALA A 323 37.35 -47.41 9.81
C ALA A 323 36.11 -48.23 10.21
N SER A 324 34.91 -47.65 10.08
CA SER A 324 33.62 -48.34 10.28
C SER A 324 32.93 -48.73 8.97
N ALA A 325 33.60 -48.64 7.83
CA ALA A 325 33.02 -49.00 6.54
C ALA A 325 32.83 -50.51 6.45
N ASP A 326 31.61 -50.95 6.15
CA ASP A 326 31.34 -52.37 5.90
C ASP A 326 32.06 -52.82 4.61
N PRO A 327 32.70 -54.00 4.60
CA PRO A 327 33.33 -54.52 3.39
C PRO A 327 32.33 -54.68 2.24
N GLY A 328 32.75 -54.39 1.01
CA GLY A 328 31.94 -54.58 -0.20
C GLY A 328 32.14 -53.54 -1.30
N THR A 329 31.51 -53.76 -2.46
CA THR A 329 31.62 -52.89 -3.65
C THR A 329 30.76 -51.63 -3.50
N ARG A 330 31.32 -50.49 -3.92
CA ARG A 330 30.70 -49.17 -4.00
C ARG A 330 30.69 -48.72 -5.45
N ALA A 331 29.58 -48.15 -5.94
CA ALA A 331 29.49 -47.66 -7.32
C ALA A 331 29.90 -46.19 -7.39
N VAL A 332 30.86 -45.87 -8.25
CA VAL A 332 31.37 -44.51 -8.46
C VAL A 332 30.75 -43.91 -9.72
N LYS A 333 30.22 -42.70 -9.62
CA LYS A 333 29.67 -41.90 -10.73
C LYS A 333 30.31 -40.52 -10.72
N VAL A 334 30.40 -39.89 -11.88
CA VAL A 334 30.82 -38.50 -12.03
C VAL A 334 29.60 -37.66 -12.32
N ARG A 335 29.43 -36.58 -11.57
CA ARG A 335 28.44 -35.55 -11.82
C ARG A 335 29.09 -34.37 -12.53
N SER A 336 28.74 -34.16 -13.78
CA SER A 336 29.16 -32.95 -14.51
C SER A 336 28.37 -31.73 -14.06
N ARG A 337 29.02 -30.57 -14.03
CA ARG A 337 28.41 -29.25 -13.80
C ARG A 337 28.31 -28.43 -15.10
N GLY A 338 28.38 -29.11 -16.24
CA GLY A 338 28.40 -28.51 -17.56
C GLY A 338 29.80 -28.05 -17.99
N VAL A 339 29.98 -27.82 -19.29
CA VAL A 339 31.30 -27.47 -19.86
C VAL A 339 31.85 -26.12 -19.41
N ALA A 340 30.96 -25.19 -19.01
CA ALA A 340 31.33 -23.84 -18.56
C ALA A 340 31.29 -23.66 -17.03
N GLY A 341 30.87 -24.69 -16.27
CA GLY A 341 30.81 -24.64 -14.81
C GLY A 341 29.64 -23.86 -14.21
N ASN A 342 28.74 -23.34 -15.03
CA ASN A 342 27.58 -22.54 -14.61
C ASN A 342 26.31 -23.39 -14.37
N GLY A 343 26.45 -24.73 -14.31
CA GLY A 343 25.35 -25.68 -14.22
C GLY A 343 25.28 -26.58 -15.46
N PHE A 344 24.76 -27.80 -15.28
CA PHE A 344 24.55 -28.75 -16.37
C PHE A 344 23.26 -28.39 -17.11
N GLU A 345 23.37 -27.99 -18.38
CA GLU A 345 22.25 -27.59 -19.22
C GLU A 345 21.50 -28.84 -19.68
N GLN A 346 20.35 -29.08 -19.04
CA GLN A 346 19.54 -30.27 -19.28
C GLN A 346 18.55 -30.06 -20.44
N VAL A 347 18.52 -31.00 -21.35
CA VAL A 347 17.55 -31.12 -22.45
C VAL A 347 17.00 -32.56 -22.48
N PRO A 348 15.90 -32.85 -23.19
CA PRO A 348 15.42 -34.21 -23.29
C PRO A 348 16.52 -35.16 -23.81
N GLY A 349 16.87 -36.19 -23.01
CA GLY A 349 17.80 -37.24 -23.41
C GLY A 349 19.24 -37.12 -22.86
N ASN A 350 19.59 -36.10 -22.07
CA ASN A 350 20.89 -36.04 -21.37
C ASN A 350 20.75 -36.19 -19.84
N SER A 351 21.88 -36.51 -19.19
CA SER A 351 21.98 -36.71 -17.74
C SER A 351 23.25 -36.03 -17.22
N PRO A 352 23.20 -35.35 -16.07
CA PRO A 352 24.41 -34.83 -15.42
C PRO A 352 25.28 -35.94 -14.80
N LEU A 353 24.77 -37.17 -14.70
CA LEU A 353 25.46 -38.31 -14.11
C LEU A 353 25.99 -39.28 -15.16
N SER A 354 27.19 -39.81 -14.90
CA SER A 354 27.81 -40.85 -15.72
C SER A 354 27.24 -42.24 -15.45
N ASN A 355 27.70 -43.21 -16.24
CA ASN A 355 27.61 -44.62 -15.87
C ASN A 355 28.34 -44.90 -14.53
N PRO A 356 27.85 -45.87 -13.73
CA PRO A 356 28.54 -46.34 -12.53
C PRO A 356 29.75 -47.24 -12.88
N VAL A 357 30.83 -47.12 -12.10
CA VAL A 357 32.03 -47.99 -12.15
C VAL A 357 32.39 -48.45 -10.73
N PRO A 358 32.75 -49.72 -10.47
CA PRO A 358 32.93 -50.24 -9.11
C PRO A 358 34.23 -49.79 -8.41
N PHE A 359 34.18 -49.71 -7.07
CA PHE A 359 35.30 -49.55 -6.14
C PHE A 359 35.10 -50.46 -4.89
N ASN A 360 36.08 -51.25 -4.48
CA ASN A 360 35.92 -52.30 -3.45
C ASN A 360 36.50 -51.91 -2.07
N VAL A 361 35.79 -52.24 -0.96
CA VAL A 361 36.21 -51.96 0.44
C VAL A 361 36.50 -53.25 1.25
N ASN A 362 37.60 -53.32 2.02
CA ASN A 362 37.99 -54.43 2.94
C ASN A 362 37.83 -54.07 4.47
N ALA A 363 38.08 -54.98 5.45
CA ALA A 363 37.74 -54.86 6.92
C ALA A 363 38.80 -54.18 7.87
N ALA A 364 38.42 -53.78 9.12
CA ALA A 364 39.14 -52.80 10.02
C ALA A 364 39.77 -53.31 11.38
N ASN A 365 40.62 -52.47 12.03
CA ASN A 365 41.29 -52.60 13.37
C ASN A 365 40.35 -52.44 14.63
N PRO A 366 40.75 -52.83 15.89
CA PRO A 366 39.92 -52.72 17.11
C PRO A 366 39.54 -51.28 17.53
N SER A 367 38.30 -51.05 17.99
CA SER A 367 37.83 -49.69 18.33
C SER A 367 36.68 -49.63 19.36
N VAL A 368 36.68 -48.62 20.27
CA VAL A 368 35.63 -48.43 21.31
C VAL A 368 34.46 -47.61 20.78
N GLU A 369 33.23 -48.11 20.91
CA GLU A 369 31.98 -47.42 20.58
C GLU A 369 31.31 -46.88 21.86
N ILE A 370 31.23 -45.56 21.95
CA ILE A 370 30.48 -44.84 22.99
C ILE A 370 29.23 -44.25 22.32
N PRO A 371 28.01 -44.57 22.80
CA PRO A 371 26.78 -44.04 22.24
C PRO A 371 26.71 -42.53 22.49
N ASP A 372 26.00 -41.81 21.61
CA ASP A 372 25.66 -40.43 21.91
C ASP A 372 24.69 -40.41 23.08
N ILE A 373 25.05 -39.66 24.11
CA ILE A 373 24.34 -39.56 25.38
C ILE A 373 23.39 -38.35 25.32
N GLY A 374 23.56 -37.47 24.32
CA GLY A 374 22.78 -36.26 24.15
C GLY A 374 22.93 -35.33 25.35
N SER A 375 21.82 -35.09 26.05
CA SER A 375 21.78 -34.21 27.20
C SER A 375 21.42 -34.93 28.48
N VAL A 376 22.22 -34.73 29.55
CA VAL A 376 21.91 -35.25 30.88
C VAL A 376 21.28 -34.13 31.69
N MET A 377 20.03 -34.28 32.15
CA MET A 377 19.38 -33.27 32.98
C MET A 377 20.07 -33.13 34.34
N LYS A 378 20.07 -31.92 34.90
CA LYS A 378 20.54 -31.67 36.26
C LYS A 378 19.77 -32.56 37.25
N GLY A 379 20.50 -33.26 38.11
CA GLY A 379 19.95 -34.18 39.12
C GLY A 379 19.55 -35.57 38.60
N SER A 380 19.55 -35.82 37.28
CA SER A 380 19.14 -37.10 36.69
C SER A 380 20.30 -38.08 36.51
N VAL A 381 20.00 -39.39 36.47
CA VAL A 381 20.96 -40.48 36.18
C VAL A 381 20.59 -41.15 34.85
N VAL A 382 21.56 -41.30 33.95
CA VAL A 382 21.41 -41.95 32.63
C VAL A 382 22.30 -43.18 32.56
N THR A 383 21.78 -44.29 32.03
CA THR A 383 22.55 -45.51 31.77
C THR A 383 22.88 -45.61 30.28
N ILE A 384 24.16 -45.81 29.94
CA ILE A 384 24.66 -45.97 28.58
C ILE A 384 25.24 -47.36 28.37
N THR A 385 25.24 -47.84 27.13
CA THR A 385 25.87 -49.11 26.74
C THR A 385 27.11 -48.84 25.89
N VAL A 386 28.29 -49.24 26.36
CA VAL A 386 29.58 -49.01 25.71
C VAL A 386 30.15 -50.36 25.23
N ARG A 387 30.72 -50.42 24.02
CA ARG A 387 31.24 -51.66 23.40
C ARG A 387 32.65 -51.45 22.84
N THR A 388 33.50 -52.47 22.79
CA THR A 388 34.81 -52.41 22.11
C THR A 388 34.88 -53.41 20.95
N ARG A 389 34.58 -52.95 19.72
CA ARG A 389 34.54 -53.82 18.53
C ARG A 389 35.89 -54.40 18.17
N ASN A 390 35.86 -55.64 17.68
CA ASN A 390 37.01 -56.40 17.18
C ASN A 390 38.11 -56.59 18.24
N ALA A 391 37.78 -56.47 19.53
CA ALA A 391 38.71 -56.67 20.63
C ALA A 391 38.76 -58.15 21.08
N PRO A 392 39.96 -58.76 21.20
CA PRO A 392 40.10 -60.10 21.74
C PRO A 392 39.70 -60.15 23.22
N ALA A 393 39.33 -61.33 23.72
CA ALA A 393 38.72 -61.51 25.04
C ALA A 393 39.56 -60.98 26.23
N ASN A 394 40.88 -60.87 26.08
CA ASN A 394 41.80 -60.37 27.10
C ASN A 394 42.12 -58.87 26.98
N HIS A 395 41.48 -58.15 26.05
CA HIS A 395 41.71 -56.72 25.84
C HIS A 395 40.94 -55.88 26.87
N ILE A 396 41.60 -54.94 27.56
CA ILE A 396 41.02 -54.12 28.65
C ILE A 396 40.78 -52.67 28.21
N THR A 397 39.56 -52.17 28.44
CA THR A 397 39.13 -50.79 28.19
C THR A 397 38.82 -50.06 29.51
N ARG A 398 39.33 -48.84 29.68
CA ARG A 398 39.09 -47.95 30.84
C ARG A 398 38.42 -46.64 30.42
N LEU A 399 37.45 -46.12 31.18
CA LEU A 399 36.67 -44.91 30.89
C LEU A 399 36.82 -43.85 31.99
N ARG A 400 37.12 -42.59 31.62
CA ARG A 400 37.23 -41.42 32.53
C ARG A 400 36.54 -40.18 31.98
N PHE A 401 36.00 -39.32 32.85
CA PHE A 401 35.56 -37.98 32.46
C PHE A 401 36.73 -36.99 32.40
N LYS A 402 36.71 -36.11 31.40
CA LYS A 402 37.61 -34.96 31.28
C LYS A 402 36.80 -33.67 31.17
N ASN A 403 37.10 -32.73 32.07
CA ASN A 403 36.62 -31.36 31.98
C ASN A 403 37.69 -30.47 31.33
N GLN A 404 37.28 -29.56 30.45
CA GLN A 404 38.14 -28.60 29.78
C GLN A 404 37.90 -27.21 30.39
N ILE A 405 38.72 -26.79 31.37
CA ILE A 405 38.62 -25.45 31.99
C ILE A 405 39.79 -24.58 31.53
N SER A 406 39.50 -23.43 30.92
CA SER A 406 40.46 -22.35 30.79
C SER A 406 40.47 -21.48 32.06
N VAL A 407 41.61 -21.56 32.78
CA VAL A 407 42.17 -20.63 33.81
C VAL A 407 41.69 -20.78 35.27
N ARG A 408 42.64 -20.94 36.22
CA ARG A 408 42.82 -20.07 37.43
C ARG A 408 44.12 -20.34 38.22
N GLN A 409 44.66 -19.29 38.84
CA GLN A 409 45.99 -19.25 39.48
C GLN A 409 46.10 -19.81 40.92
N ASN A 410 45.03 -20.15 41.64
CA ASN A 410 45.13 -20.45 43.09
C ASN A 410 44.46 -21.77 43.54
N GLY A 411 44.86 -22.90 42.96
CA GLY A 411 45.08 -24.15 43.71
C GLY A 411 43.92 -24.93 44.36
N GLU A 412 42.64 -24.53 44.31
CA GLU A 412 41.53 -25.38 44.76
C GLU A 412 40.65 -25.87 43.60
N TRP A 413 40.52 -27.20 43.48
CA TRP A 413 39.64 -27.88 42.53
C TRP A 413 38.24 -28.01 43.14
N ARG A 414 37.19 -27.53 42.46
CA ARG A 414 35.82 -27.95 42.73
C ARG A 414 35.29 -28.74 41.53
N THR A 415 34.88 -29.98 41.76
CA THR A 415 34.12 -30.79 40.80
C THR A 415 32.66 -30.34 40.78
N GLY A 416 32.17 -29.89 39.63
CA GLY A 416 30.77 -29.46 39.46
C GLY A 416 30.21 -29.70 38.07
N GLU A 417 30.67 -30.71 37.33
CA GLU A 417 30.18 -31.06 36.00
C GLU A 417 30.28 -32.59 35.82
N ALA A 418 29.14 -33.28 35.73
CA ALA A 418 28.83 -34.74 35.67
C ALA A 418 29.81 -35.78 36.29
N LYS A 419 29.26 -36.81 36.96
CA LYS A 419 30.06 -37.93 37.53
C LYS A 419 29.55 -39.30 37.09
N PHE A 420 30.43 -40.31 37.11
CA PHE A 420 29.96 -41.69 36.96
C PHE A 420 29.27 -42.09 38.24
N ALA A 421 28.21 -42.87 38.12
CA ALA A 421 27.50 -43.43 39.25
C ALA A 421 27.59 -44.95 39.19
N ILE A 422 27.82 -45.60 40.33
CA ILE A 422 27.63 -47.04 40.49
C ILE A 422 26.31 -47.35 41.21
N SER A 423 25.68 -46.33 41.79
CA SER A 423 24.34 -46.40 42.35
C SER A 423 23.67 -45.01 42.38
N PRO A 424 22.36 -44.92 42.70
CA PRO A 424 21.65 -43.65 42.86
C PRO A 424 22.20 -42.72 43.94
N THR A 425 23.19 -43.13 44.72
CA THR A 425 23.79 -42.31 45.80
C THR A 425 25.31 -42.30 45.80
N GLN A 426 25.97 -43.09 44.94
CA GLN A 426 27.42 -43.29 44.98
C GLN A 426 28.07 -42.97 43.63
N ASP A 427 28.96 -41.98 43.66
CA ASP A 427 29.73 -41.51 42.50
C ASP A 427 31.15 -42.11 42.46
N VAL A 428 31.71 -42.31 41.26
CA VAL A 428 33.07 -42.83 41.01
C VAL A 428 33.81 -42.05 39.92
N ASP A 429 35.14 -42.15 39.89
CA ASP A 429 36.00 -41.39 38.96
C ASP A 429 36.39 -42.15 37.68
N GLU A 430 36.33 -43.50 37.67
CA GLU A 430 36.69 -44.35 36.52
C GLU A 430 35.90 -45.67 36.51
N VAL A 431 35.62 -46.21 35.32
CA VAL A 431 35.04 -47.56 35.11
C VAL A 431 35.89 -48.36 34.11
N SER A 432 36.10 -49.67 34.33
CA SER A 432 36.94 -50.55 33.47
C SER A 432 36.26 -51.88 33.13
N TYR A 433 36.52 -52.44 31.93
CA TYR A 433 35.93 -53.71 31.45
C TYR A 433 36.80 -54.42 30.37
N SER A 434 36.49 -55.67 30.01
CA SER A 434 37.27 -56.48 29.03
C SER A 434 36.45 -57.07 27.87
N GLY A 435 37.09 -57.22 26.70
CA GLY A 435 36.57 -57.88 25.50
C GLY A 435 35.56 -57.07 24.66
N ASP A 436 34.96 -57.71 23.65
CA ASP A 436 33.95 -57.12 22.74
C ASP A 436 32.49 -57.21 23.26
N GLN A 437 32.31 -57.55 24.54
CA GLN A 437 30.96 -57.62 25.12
C GLN A 437 30.46 -56.22 25.53
N PRO A 438 29.21 -55.84 25.20
CA PRO A 438 28.62 -54.57 25.62
C PRO A 438 28.56 -54.44 27.15
N GLN A 439 28.87 -53.26 27.68
CA GLN A 439 28.86 -52.95 29.11
C GLN A 439 27.95 -51.78 29.43
N GLN A 440 27.18 -51.87 30.53
CA GLN A 440 26.30 -50.81 31.01
C GLN A 440 27.01 -49.90 32.03
N ILE A 441 26.92 -48.59 31.84
CA ILE A 441 27.59 -47.55 32.65
C ILE A 441 26.61 -46.44 33.02
N GLN A 442 26.59 -45.95 34.27
CA GLN A 442 25.68 -44.89 34.70
C GLN A 442 26.37 -43.53 34.88
N ILE A 443 25.65 -42.44 34.58
CA ILE A 443 26.15 -41.04 34.58
C ILE A 443 25.13 -40.13 35.25
N ARG A 444 25.56 -39.25 36.17
CA ARG A 444 24.70 -38.28 36.87
C ARG A 444 25.03 -36.82 36.50
N GLY A 445 24.01 -35.99 36.25
CA GLY A 445 24.15 -34.53 36.00
C GLY A 445 24.05 -33.67 37.26
N TRP A 446 24.88 -32.61 37.41
CA TRP A 446 24.99 -31.81 38.65
C TRP A 446 24.74 -30.29 38.49
N GLU A 447 25.20 -29.61 37.42
CA GLU A 447 25.06 -28.14 37.23
C GLU A 447 24.79 -27.73 35.76
N ARG A 448 24.36 -26.47 35.53
CA ARG A 448 24.13 -25.86 34.21
C ARG A 448 25.46 -25.65 33.50
N SER A 449 25.59 -26.12 32.25
CA SER A 449 26.71 -25.77 31.39
C SER A 449 26.45 -24.41 30.75
N SER A 450 27.31 -23.41 31.01
CA SER A 450 27.39 -22.25 30.11
C SER A 450 27.97 -22.74 28.79
N GLU A 451 27.62 -22.11 27.67
CA GLU A 451 27.81 -22.59 26.29
C GLU A 451 29.25 -22.97 25.86
N ARG A 452 30.23 -22.99 26.78
CA ARG A 452 31.63 -23.37 26.53
C ARG A 452 32.18 -24.56 27.35
N ASN A 453 31.39 -25.25 28.18
CA ASN A 453 31.89 -26.41 28.94
C ASN A 453 31.30 -27.74 28.43
N ASN A 454 31.96 -28.33 27.43
CA ASN A 454 31.66 -29.66 26.94
C ASN A 454 32.38 -30.70 27.81
N ILE A 455 31.64 -31.45 28.64
CA ILE A 455 32.19 -32.59 29.39
C ILE A 455 32.52 -33.67 28.38
N LYS A 456 33.79 -34.11 28.32
CA LYS A 456 34.24 -35.16 27.39
C LYS A 456 34.45 -36.47 28.11
N LEU A 457 33.87 -37.54 27.59
CA LEU A 457 34.17 -38.90 28.01
C LEU A 457 35.39 -39.43 27.23
N GLU A 458 36.46 -39.86 27.92
CA GLU A 458 37.69 -40.42 27.33
C GLU A 458 37.81 -41.92 27.64
N ALA A 459 38.18 -42.73 26.64
CA ALA A 459 38.54 -44.14 26.78
C ALA A 459 40.06 -44.36 26.65
N ARG A 460 40.64 -45.29 27.43
CA ARG A 460 42.05 -45.69 27.38
C ARG A 460 42.22 -47.21 27.42
N PHE A 461 43.24 -47.74 26.76
CA PHE A 461 43.58 -49.18 26.75
C PHE A 461 44.75 -49.52 27.68
N GLY A 462 44.79 -50.79 28.10
CA GLY A 462 45.71 -51.30 29.14
C GLY A 462 47.20 -51.22 28.81
N ASN A 463 47.61 -51.39 27.55
CA ASN A 463 49.01 -51.39 27.13
C ASN A 463 49.14 -50.62 25.80
N GLU A 464 49.97 -49.58 25.78
CA GLU A 464 50.34 -48.72 24.64
C GLU A 464 49.30 -47.67 24.16
N SER A 465 49.88 -46.53 23.76
CA SER A 465 49.25 -45.24 23.50
C SER A 465 48.48 -45.18 22.17
N ASN A 466 47.27 -44.60 22.26
CA ASN A 466 46.32 -44.14 21.24
C ASN A 466 45.17 -45.09 20.88
N VAL A 467 43.96 -44.78 21.40
CA VAL A 467 42.85 -44.18 20.63
C VAL A 467 42.03 -43.30 21.57
N ARG A 468 41.87 -42.00 21.25
CA ARG A 468 40.87 -41.12 21.87
C ARG A 468 39.60 -41.14 21.03
N ARG A 469 38.46 -41.47 21.64
CA ARG A 469 37.15 -40.96 21.19
C ARG A 469 36.59 -40.09 22.30
N ASP A 470 36.68 -38.78 22.10
CA ASP A 470 36.03 -37.80 22.96
C ASP A 470 34.55 -37.73 22.52
N ARG A 471 33.62 -37.97 23.44
CA ARG A 471 32.19 -37.64 23.24
C ARG A 471 31.80 -36.54 24.23
N SER A 472 31.32 -35.43 23.68
CA SER A 472 30.82 -34.28 24.42
C SER A 472 29.33 -34.46 24.74
N PHE A 473 28.88 -34.01 25.91
CA PHE A 473 27.46 -33.90 26.24
C PHE A 473 27.18 -32.63 27.05
N THR A 474 25.92 -32.20 27.08
CA THR A 474 25.49 -30.90 27.65
C THR A 474 24.32 -31.11 28.64
N VAL A 475 24.11 -30.19 29.59
CA VAL A 475 23.00 -30.23 30.57
C VAL A 475 21.93 -29.19 30.15
N SER A 476 20.65 -29.59 30.01
CA SER A 476 19.54 -28.75 29.47
C SER A 476 18.79 -27.86 30.50
N SER A 477 18.08 -26.80 30.05
CA SER A 477 17.30 -25.83 30.88
C SER A 477 15.99 -25.31 30.22
N VAL A 478 15.09 -24.64 30.97
CA VAL A 478 13.88 -23.98 30.44
C VAL A 478 14.10 -22.46 30.32
N GLU A 479 13.56 -21.83 29.28
CA GLU A 479 13.60 -20.38 29.05
C GLU A 479 12.16 -19.83 28.92
N PHE A 480 11.86 -18.75 29.65
CA PHE A 480 10.62 -17.99 29.49
C PHE A 480 10.90 -16.78 28.61
N VAL A 481 10.17 -16.67 27.50
CA VAL A 481 10.35 -15.64 26.49
C VAL A 481 9.09 -14.78 26.44
N GLU A 482 9.28 -13.47 26.48
CA GLU A 482 8.18 -12.53 26.30
C GLU A 482 7.52 -12.72 24.92
N GLU A 483 6.19 -12.67 24.83
CA GLU A 483 5.51 -12.80 23.53
C GLU A 483 5.75 -11.54 22.67
N ASN A 484 5.52 -10.37 23.28
CA ASN A 484 5.70 -9.04 22.72
C ASN A 484 6.00 -8.08 23.89
N GLU A 485 6.56 -6.92 23.61
CA GLU A 485 6.80 -5.91 24.65
C GLU A 485 5.50 -5.49 25.37
N CYS A 486 5.62 -5.12 26.65
CA CYS A 486 4.52 -4.68 27.51
C CYS A 486 3.52 -5.78 27.90
N THR A 487 3.87 -7.06 27.74
CA THR A 487 2.99 -8.20 28.10
C THR A 487 3.04 -8.56 29.58
N GLY A 488 3.55 -7.69 30.46
CA GLY A 488 3.60 -7.96 31.89
C GLY A 488 4.53 -9.13 32.26
N TYR A 489 5.62 -9.33 31.51
CA TYR A 489 6.70 -10.23 31.91
C TYR A 489 7.91 -9.41 32.35
N ASP A 490 8.34 -9.57 33.60
CA ASP A 490 9.51 -8.84 34.11
C ASP A 490 10.81 -9.59 33.81
N ARG A 491 11.61 -9.04 32.89
CA ARG A 491 12.97 -9.48 32.59
C ARG A 491 13.93 -8.90 33.64
N VAL A 492 13.90 -9.40 34.87
CA VAL A 492 14.99 -9.05 35.80
C VAL A 492 16.28 -9.71 35.30
N GLU A 493 17.24 -8.84 35.00
CA GLU A 493 18.57 -9.08 34.46
C GLU A 493 19.36 -10.08 35.33
N PHE A 494 19.58 -11.28 34.81
CA PHE A 494 20.25 -12.40 35.47
C PHE A 494 21.78 -12.19 35.71
N GLU A 495 22.34 -11.00 35.46
CA GLU A 495 23.80 -10.86 35.40
C GLU A 495 24.49 -10.22 36.62
N ARG A 496 23.79 -9.71 37.65
CA ARG A 496 24.50 -9.01 38.76
C ARG A 496 24.17 -9.35 40.21
N LEU A 497 23.10 -10.08 40.53
CA LEU A 497 22.76 -10.35 41.92
C LEU A 497 22.61 -11.86 42.14
N ASN A 498 23.59 -12.47 42.80
CA ASN A 498 23.71 -13.89 43.17
C ASN A 498 22.57 -14.45 44.06
N ASN A 499 21.35 -13.91 44.01
CA ASN A 499 20.20 -14.34 44.79
C ASN A 499 19.07 -14.82 43.86
N TYR A 500 18.78 -16.11 43.94
CA TYR A 500 17.74 -16.85 43.20
C TYR A 500 16.31 -16.46 43.63
N PHE A 501 15.83 -15.25 43.32
CA PHE A 501 14.43 -14.90 43.61
C PHE A 501 13.70 -14.35 42.37
N ASP A 502 12.85 -15.23 41.83
CA ASP A 502 11.52 -15.00 41.23
C ASP A 502 11.37 -14.14 39.97
N ARG A 503 11.09 -14.80 38.84
CA ARG A 503 10.52 -14.17 37.63
C ARG A 503 9.02 -13.97 37.81
N PHE A 504 8.51 -12.76 37.54
CA PHE A 504 7.09 -12.43 37.66
C PHE A 504 6.42 -12.32 36.28
N PHE A 505 5.21 -12.88 36.20
CA PHE A 505 4.30 -12.74 35.09
C PHE A 505 2.95 -12.21 35.57
N TYR A 506 2.58 -11.03 35.11
CA TYR A 506 1.40 -10.33 35.55
C TYR A 506 0.17 -10.74 34.74
N VAL A 507 -0.96 -10.99 35.42
CA VAL A 507 -2.21 -11.47 34.82
C VAL A 507 -3.38 -10.66 35.39
N PRO A 508 -4.35 -10.20 34.57
CA PRO A 508 -5.54 -9.54 35.09
C PRO A 508 -6.43 -10.51 35.87
N LYS A 509 -7.00 -10.04 36.98
CA LYS A 509 -8.08 -10.70 37.69
C LYS A 509 -9.29 -10.84 36.75
N ASP A 510 -9.88 -12.03 36.73
CA ASP A 510 -11.02 -12.41 35.87
C ASP A 510 -10.70 -12.33 34.36
N GLY A 511 -9.41 -12.44 34.01
CA GLY A 511 -8.91 -12.39 32.64
C GLY A 511 -7.67 -13.26 32.45
N GLY A 512 -7.01 -13.09 31.32
CA GLY A 512 -5.79 -13.84 31.00
C GLY A 512 -4.77 -13.01 30.26
N ASN A 513 -3.52 -13.46 30.35
CA ASN A 513 -2.39 -12.86 29.67
C ASN A 513 -1.52 -13.95 29.06
N ARG A 514 -0.68 -13.61 28.07
CA ARG A 514 0.04 -14.57 27.24
C ARG A 514 1.54 -14.42 27.34
N LEU A 515 2.26 -15.54 27.31
CA LEU A 515 3.72 -15.59 27.27
C LEU A 515 4.20 -16.77 26.42
N ARG A 516 5.41 -16.68 25.85
CA ARG A 516 6.02 -17.81 25.11
C ARG A 516 6.96 -18.59 26.00
N ILE A 517 6.73 -19.88 26.17
CA ILE A 517 7.67 -20.77 26.84
C ILE A 517 8.52 -21.44 25.79
N LYS A 518 9.84 -21.31 25.91
CA LYS A 518 10.79 -22.02 25.07
C LYS A 518 11.61 -22.94 25.97
N VAL A 519 11.38 -24.24 25.85
CA VAL A 519 12.33 -25.17 26.45
C VAL A 519 13.57 -25.20 25.56
N VAL A 520 14.76 -25.07 26.14
CA VAL A 520 16.03 -25.13 25.40
C VAL A 520 16.63 -26.52 25.63
N PRO A 521 16.32 -27.52 24.78
CA PRO A 521 16.97 -28.80 24.87
C PRO A 521 18.39 -28.66 24.33
N SER A 522 19.35 -29.29 24.99
CA SER A 522 20.70 -29.40 24.44
C SER A 522 20.89 -30.69 23.62
N GLY A 523 19.80 -31.30 23.11
CA GLY A 523 19.91 -32.43 22.18
C GLY A 523 18.70 -33.34 21.94
N ALA A 524 17.60 -33.29 22.71
CA ALA A 524 16.43 -34.15 22.47
C ALA A 524 15.08 -33.43 22.60
N SER A 525 14.15 -33.74 21.69
CA SER A 525 12.76 -33.31 21.73
C SER A 525 11.98 -34.13 22.78
N GLY A 526 11.70 -33.54 23.94
CA GLY A 526 10.78 -34.04 24.97
C GLY A 526 9.54 -33.15 25.15
N SER A 527 8.51 -33.75 25.79
CA SER A 527 7.28 -33.10 26.26
C SER A 527 7.38 -32.77 27.75
N PHE A 528 6.90 -31.60 28.16
CA PHE A 528 6.99 -31.05 29.51
C PHE A 528 5.62 -30.69 30.03
N VAL A 529 5.34 -30.97 31.29
CA VAL A 529 4.08 -30.65 31.97
C VAL A 529 4.21 -29.32 32.72
N LEU A 530 3.21 -28.46 32.57
CA LEU A 530 3.05 -27.21 33.30
C LEU A 530 1.97 -27.37 34.35
N GLU A 531 2.33 -27.12 35.60
CA GLU A 531 1.44 -27.29 36.75
C GLU A 531 1.29 -25.97 37.52
N PRO A 532 0.09 -25.34 37.49
CA PRO A 532 -0.19 -24.20 38.37
C PRO A 532 -0.19 -24.64 39.84
N SER A 533 0.36 -23.82 40.73
CA SER A 533 0.42 -24.10 42.16
C SER A 533 -0.90 -23.87 42.88
N GLU A 534 -1.83 -23.12 42.26
CA GLU A 534 -3.13 -22.75 42.83
C GLU A 534 -4.24 -22.90 41.77
N PRO A 535 -5.47 -23.29 42.19
CA PRO A 535 -6.59 -23.55 41.27
C PRO A 535 -7.22 -22.28 40.67
N ASN A 536 -6.90 -21.11 41.20
CA ASN A 536 -7.29 -19.81 40.64
C ASN A 536 -6.51 -19.44 39.37
N ILE A 537 -5.42 -20.16 39.06
CA ILE A 537 -4.63 -20.02 37.84
C ILE A 537 -4.92 -21.19 36.90
N THR A 538 -5.29 -20.89 35.65
CA THR A 538 -5.50 -21.91 34.61
C THR A 538 -4.66 -21.61 33.38
N LEU A 539 -4.25 -22.65 32.65
CA LEU A 539 -3.39 -22.54 31.48
C LEU A 539 -4.13 -23.01 30.24
N SER A 540 -3.94 -22.33 29.10
CA SER A 540 -4.49 -22.77 27.81
C SER A 540 -3.96 -24.14 27.36
N GLN A 541 -2.78 -24.52 27.85
CA GLN A 541 -2.19 -25.84 27.70
C GLN A 541 -1.32 -26.15 28.92
N THR A 542 -1.35 -27.41 29.33
CA THR A 542 -0.54 -27.93 30.45
C THR A 542 0.66 -28.72 29.95
N THR A 543 0.94 -28.70 28.65
CA THR A 543 2.04 -29.47 28.05
C THR A 543 2.75 -28.65 26.98
N VAL A 544 4.09 -28.62 27.01
CA VAL A 544 4.94 -27.93 26.02
C VAL A 544 6.04 -28.82 25.46
N ASN A 545 6.39 -28.64 24.18
CA ASN A 545 7.43 -29.41 23.50
C ASN A 545 8.68 -28.55 23.26
N SER A 546 9.82 -29.20 23.14
CA SER A 546 11.16 -28.57 23.23
C SER A 546 11.76 -28.07 21.93
N THR A 547 11.01 -27.99 20.84
CA THR A 547 11.54 -27.58 19.53
C THR A 547 11.30 -26.10 19.18
N ASN A 548 10.20 -25.50 19.64
CA ASN A 548 9.83 -24.10 19.34
C ASN A 548 9.23 -23.41 20.56
N ALA A 549 9.35 -22.08 20.62
CA ALA A 549 8.67 -21.27 21.62
C ALA A 549 7.14 -21.44 21.47
N GLN A 550 6.47 -21.92 22.51
CA GLN A 550 5.04 -22.18 22.51
C GLN A 550 4.29 -21.11 23.30
N LEU A 551 3.21 -20.63 22.72
CA LEU A 551 2.41 -19.56 23.29
C LEU A 551 1.39 -20.12 24.29
N ILE A 552 1.38 -19.59 25.50
CA ILE A 552 0.50 -20.03 26.58
C ILE A 552 -0.27 -18.85 27.12
N THR A 553 -1.57 -19.03 27.31
CA THR A 553 -2.42 -18.09 28.04
C THR A 553 -2.52 -18.56 29.48
N VAL A 554 -2.17 -17.68 30.42
CA VAL A 554 -2.38 -17.85 31.85
C VAL A 554 -3.61 -17.02 32.23
N ASN A 555 -4.66 -17.66 32.73
CA ASN A 555 -5.86 -16.98 33.20
C ASN A 555 -5.92 -17.01 34.73
N ALA A 556 -6.48 -15.96 35.33
CA ALA A 556 -6.69 -15.86 36.76
C ALA A 556 -8.13 -15.44 37.09
N ASN A 557 -8.74 -16.04 38.12
CA ASN A 557 -10.12 -15.72 38.56
C ASN A 557 -10.21 -15.09 39.97
N ALA A 558 -9.07 -14.89 40.64
CA ALA A 558 -8.99 -14.25 41.94
C ALA A 558 -7.59 -13.69 42.19
N SER A 559 -7.51 -12.53 42.85
CA SER A 559 -6.23 -11.98 43.33
C SER A 559 -5.61 -12.90 44.38
N SER A 560 -4.29 -13.10 44.33
CA SER A 560 -3.54 -13.92 45.29
C SER A 560 -2.43 -13.11 45.94
N THR A 561 -2.30 -13.21 47.27
CA THR A 561 -1.24 -12.56 48.05
C THR A 561 0.05 -13.40 48.12
N ARG A 562 0.05 -14.61 47.55
CA ARG A 562 1.16 -15.57 47.63
C ARG A 562 1.98 -15.72 46.35
N HIS A 563 1.72 -14.91 45.32
CA HIS A 563 2.38 -14.98 44.01
C HIS A 563 2.43 -16.43 43.45
N PRO A 564 1.28 -17.01 43.05
CA PRO A 564 1.18 -18.41 42.63
C PRO A 564 2.19 -18.75 41.54
N GLY A 565 2.82 -19.92 41.62
CA GLY A 565 3.84 -20.38 40.67
C GLY A 565 3.27 -21.30 39.59
N ILE A 566 3.86 -21.29 38.40
CA ILE A 566 3.73 -22.33 37.38
C ILE A 566 5.01 -23.15 37.41
N SER A 567 4.90 -24.44 37.75
CA SER A 567 6.03 -25.37 37.77
C SER A 567 6.17 -26.08 36.43
N VAL A 568 7.41 -26.25 35.96
CA VAL A 568 7.72 -26.97 34.72
C VAL A 568 8.39 -28.32 35.05
N LYS A 569 7.80 -29.42 34.59
CA LYS A 569 8.26 -30.81 34.84
C LYS A 569 8.41 -31.59 33.53
N ALA A 570 9.24 -32.62 33.49
CA ALA A 570 9.28 -33.53 32.35
C ALA A 570 8.04 -34.46 32.34
N ALA A 571 7.49 -34.77 31.16
CA ALA A 571 6.32 -35.65 31.04
C ALA A 571 6.63 -37.15 31.27
N ASN A 572 7.91 -37.53 31.22
CA ASN A 572 8.33 -38.91 31.50
C ASN A 572 8.28 -39.14 33.02
N GLN A 573 7.45 -40.09 33.45
CA GLN A 573 7.18 -40.42 34.86
C GLN A 573 8.36 -41.08 35.61
N ASP A 574 9.58 -40.56 35.48
CA ASP A 574 10.68 -41.00 36.33
C ASP A 574 10.57 -40.31 37.69
N LEU A 575 10.27 -41.08 38.75
CA LEU A 575 9.92 -40.63 40.10
C LEU A 575 11.07 -39.91 40.85
N LEU A 576 12.17 -39.57 40.17
CA LEU A 576 13.41 -39.03 40.72
C LEU A 576 13.75 -37.60 40.24
N THR A 577 12.97 -36.99 39.35
CA THR A 577 13.15 -35.56 39.00
C THR A 577 12.71 -34.68 40.18
N ARG A 578 13.66 -34.17 40.98
CA ARG A 578 13.35 -33.48 42.25
C ARG A 578 13.33 -31.95 42.22
N GLU A 579 13.70 -31.27 41.14
CA GLU A 579 13.63 -29.79 41.09
C GLU A 579 12.96 -29.31 39.79
N ALA A 580 11.82 -28.62 39.94
CA ALA A 580 11.08 -27.99 38.84
C ALA A 580 11.47 -26.51 38.73
N GLU A 581 11.60 -26.00 37.50
CA GLU A 581 11.76 -24.56 37.27
C GLU A 581 10.40 -23.86 37.48
N GLN A 582 10.38 -22.72 38.19
CA GLN A 582 9.15 -21.99 38.54
C GLN A 582 9.09 -20.59 37.90
N LEU A 583 7.89 -20.21 37.46
CA LEU A 583 7.51 -18.84 37.07
C LEU A 583 6.44 -18.33 38.04
N ARG A 584 6.64 -17.20 38.71
CA ARG A 584 5.62 -16.62 39.58
C ARG A 584 4.62 -15.80 38.78
N VAL A 585 3.35 -15.89 39.19
CA VAL A 585 2.23 -15.19 38.58
C VAL A 585 1.68 -14.17 39.58
N GLU A 586 1.52 -12.93 39.14
CA GLU A 586 0.94 -11.85 39.94
C GLU A 586 -0.40 -11.42 39.35
N VAL A 587 -1.45 -11.48 40.17
CA VAL A 587 -2.83 -11.24 39.71
C VAL A 587 -3.33 -9.87 40.16
N LEU A 588 -3.48 -8.95 39.21
CA LEU A 588 -3.87 -7.57 39.47
C LEU A 588 -5.32 -7.27 39.05
N PRO A 589 -6.08 -6.44 39.78
CA PRO A 589 -7.40 -6.00 39.35
C PRO A 589 -7.37 -5.26 38.00
N ARG A 590 -8.43 -5.41 37.19
CA ARG A 590 -8.62 -4.66 35.95
C ARG A 590 -8.94 -3.19 36.25
N VAL A 591 -8.21 -2.29 35.60
CA VAL A 591 -8.34 -0.83 35.68
C VAL A 591 -9.09 -0.35 34.45
N GLU A 592 -10.33 0.13 34.64
CA GLU A 592 -11.17 0.68 33.57
C GLU A 592 -10.92 2.17 33.39
N LYS A 593 -10.70 2.61 32.15
CA LYS A 593 -10.54 4.02 31.76
C LYS A 593 -11.62 4.41 30.75
N ASN A 594 -12.51 5.29 31.16
CA ASN A 594 -13.62 5.77 30.32
C ASN A 594 -13.25 7.07 29.60
N ILE A 595 -13.28 7.02 28.26
CA ILE A 595 -12.98 8.13 27.36
C ILE A 595 -14.25 8.52 26.61
N VAL A 596 -14.59 9.81 26.59
CA VAL A 596 -15.78 10.31 25.87
C VAL A 596 -15.35 11.34 24.83
N LEU A 597 -15.81 11.16 23.59
CA LEU A 597 -15.51 12.06 22.47
C LEU A 597 -16.69 12.99 22.21
N TYR A 598 -16.45 14.30 22.19
CA TYR A 598 -17.45 15.34 21.93
C TYR A 598 -17.13 16.10 20.65
N ALA A 599 -18.15 16.23 19.79
CA ALA A 599 -18.13 17.12 18.65
C ALA A 599 -18.63 18.49 19.08
N VAL A 600 -17.79 19.52 18.92
CA VAL A 600 -18.10 20.89 19.35
C VAL A 600 -18.23 21.78 18.13
N THR A 601 -19.42 22.35 17.93
CA THR A 601 -19.73 23.28 16.83
C THR A 601 -19.62 24.70 17.36
N GLU A 602 -18.91 25.55 16.62
CA GLU A 602 -18.88 26.99 16.93
C GLU A 602 -20.20 27.63 16.53
N GLU A 603 -20.79 28.38 17.44
CA GLU A 603 -22.02 29.12 17.20
C GLU A 603 -21.76 30.50 16.61
N ASN A 604 -22.20 30.73 15.38
CA ASN A 604 -22.21 32.04 14.75
C ASN A 604 -23.63 32.36 14.28
N ASP A 605 -24.27 33.38 14.85
CA ASP A 605 -25.69 33.64 14.63
C ASP A 605 -26.05 35.12 14.41
N ASP A 606 -25.05 35.96 14.12
CA ASP A 606 -25.25 37.37 13.79
C ASP A 606 -26.31 37.58 12.69
N VAL A 607 -27.08 38.66 12.83
CA VAL A 607 -28.17 38.99 11.91
C VAL A 607 -27.76 40.13 10.99
N GLN A 608 -27.94 39.94 9.68
CA GLN A 608 -27.79 41.01 8.71
C GLN A 608 -28.98 41.96 8.79
N ALA A 609 -28.78 43.14 9.39
CA ALA A 609 -29.83 44.15 9.54
C ALA A 609 -30.06 44.95 8.24
N THR A 610 -28.97 45.34 7.56
CA THR A 610 -29.01 45.96 6.22
C THR A 610 -28.29 45.04 5.23
N PRO A 611 -28.88 44.65 4.08
CA PRO A 611 -28.22 43.76 3.13
C PRO A 611 -26.86 44.28 2.65
N GLN A 612 -25.92 43.37 2.40
CA GLN A 612 -24.58 43.74 1.94
C GLN A 612 -24.66 44.50 0.61
N GLY A 613 -23.99 45.64 0.55
CA GLY A 613 -23.95 46.55 -0.59
C GLY A 613 -25.15 47.50 -0.69
N GLN A 614 -26.05 47.50 0.28
CA GLN A 614 -27.22 48.36 0.35
C GLN A 614 -27.12 49.40 1.46
N GLY A 615 -27.97 50.43 1.39
CA GLY A 615 -28.15 51.44 2.43
C GLY A 615 -29.55 51.39 3.03
N LEU A 616 -29.97 52.46 3.71
CA LEU A 616 -31.33 52.57 4.24
C LEU A 616 -32.32 52.92 3.11
N PRO A 617 -33.34 52.09 2.83
CA PRO A 617 -34.29 52.33 1.75
C PRO A 617 -35.26 53.46 2.08
N ASN A 618 -35.87 54.05 1.04
CA ASN A 618 -36.91 55.07 1.15
C ASN A 618 -36.50 56.29 1.98
N ARG A 619 -35.23 56.70 1.89
CA ARG A 619 -34.70 57.87 2.59
C ARG A 619 -34.57 59.06 1.63
N ARG A 620 -34.90 60.25 2.14
CA ARG A 620 -34.97 61.47 1.32
C ARG A 620 -33.59 62.07 1.11
N ALA A 621 -33.05 61.98 -0.10
CA ALA A 621 -31.68 62.41 -0.42
C ALA A 621 -31.62 63.89 -0.87
N TYR A 622 -32.40 64.28 -1.87
CA TYR A 622 -32.43 65.65 -2.41
C TYR A 622 -33.83 66.25 -2.43
N ILE A 623 -33.92 67.57 -2.35
CA ILE A 623 -35.13 68.36 -2.62
C ILE A 623 -34.77 69.38 -3.71
N PHE A 624 -35.59 69.45 -4.76
CA PHE A 624 -35.32 70.29 -5.92
C PHE A 624 -36.60 70.91 -6.50
N THR A 625 -36.41 71.95 -7.30
CA THR A 625 -37.47 72.65 -8.04
C THR A 625 -37.10 72.78 -9.52
N PRO A 626 -38.10 72.89 -10.43
CA PRO A 626 -37.84 73.18 -11.83
C PRO A 626 -37.01 74.46 -11.98
N GLY A 627 -36.09 74.47 -12.94
CA GLY A 627 -35.26 75.63 -13.24
C GLY A 627 -35.99 76.74 -14.00
N PRO A 628 -35.24 77.72 -14.55
CA PRO A 628 -35.78 78.86 -15.30
C PRO A 628 -36.78 78.51 -16.41
N ASN A 629 -36.71 77.32 -17.00
CA ASN A 629 -37.65 76.85 -18.02
C ASN A 629 -39.03 76.44 -17.45
N GLY A 630 -39.18 76.31 -16.13
CA GLY A 630 -40.41 75.94 -15.42
C GLY A 630 -40.83 74.47 -15.54
N VAL A 631 -39.97 73.63 -16.12
CA VAL A 631 -40.12 72.20 -16.35
C VAL A 631 -39.20 71.43 -15.39
N ILE A 632 -39.65 70.26 -14.92
CA ILE A 632 -38.79 69.36 -14.17
C ILE A 632 -38.04 68.51 -15.18
N ASP A 633 -36.73 68.71 -15.24
CA ASP A 633 -35.84 67.99 -16.17
C ASP A 633 -35.27 66.71 -15.53
N THR A 634 -35.19 66.64 -14.20
CA THR A 634 -34.70 65.47 -13.46
C THR A 634 -35.65 64.29 -13.61
N VAL A 635 -35.10 63.19 -14.10
CA VAL A 635 -35.77 61.89 -14.21
C VAL A 635 -35.11 60.92 -13.24
N ALA A 636 -35.93 60.10 -12.56
CA ALA A 636 -35.44 59.06 -11.67
C ALA A 636 -34.54 58.08 -12.43
N TYR A 637 -33.44 57.67 -11.82
CA TYR A 637 -32.51 56.68 -12.36
C TYR A 637 -32.34 55.53 -11.35
N GLY A 638 -32.18 54.30 -11.85
CA GLY A 638 -32.14 53.12 -10.97
C GLY A 638 -33.50 52.81 -10.36
N ASP A 639 -33.51 52.47 -9.06
CA ASP A 639 -34.71 52.22 -8.25
C ASP A 639 -35.13 53.43 -7.39
N ASP A 640 -34.43 54.56 -7.52
CA ASP A 640 -34.82 55.81 -6.89
C ASP A 640 -36.21 56.30 -7.35
N ALA A 641 -36.87 57.06 -6.48
CA ALA A 641 -38.17 57.63 -6.76
C ALA A 641 -38.18 59.15 -6.63
N ILE A 642 -38.86 59.82 -7.56
CA ILE A 642 -39.17 61.24 -7.48
C ILE A 642 -40.59 61.41 -6.96
N ALA A 643 -40.72 62.01 -5.77
CA ALA A 643 -42.00 62.21 -5.11
C ALA A 643 -42.33 63.71 -4.91
N PRO A 644 -43.62 64.10 -4.91
CA PRO A 644 -44.02 65.41 -4.42
C PRO A 644 -43.69 65.56 -2.94
N VAL A 645 -43.13 66.71 -2.55
CA VAL A 645 -42.99 67.03 -1.13
C VAL A 645 -44.39 67.38 -0.57
N PRO A 646 -44.87 66.74 0.51
CA PRO A 646 -46.16 67.06 1.13
C PRO A 646 -46.25 68.53 1.55
N ILE A 647 -47.43 69.16 1.42
CA ILE A 647 -47.61 70.62 1.61
C ILE A 647 -47.15 71.09 3.01
N GLY A 648 -47.32 70.28 4.06
CA GLY A 648 -46.86 70.60 5.42
C GLY A 648 -45.37 70.37 5.68
N GLN A 649 -44.64 69.80 4.72
CA GLN A 649 -43.19 69.58 4.76
C GLN A 649 -42.46 70.39 3.68
N ARG A 650 -43.18 71.26 2.95
CA ARG A 650 -42.57 72.20 2.01
C ARG A 650 -42.01 73.38 2.79
N PRO A 651 -40.80 73.84 2.47
CA PRO A 651 -40.32 75.10 2.99
C PRO A 651 -41.29 76.25 2.60
N PRO A 652 -41.46 77.28 3.46
CA PRO A 652 -42.36 78.39 3.17
C PRO A 652 -41.92 79.20 1.94
N GLY A 653 -42.85 79.47 1.00
CA GLY A 653 -42.59 80.31 -0.19
C GLY A 653 -42.23 79.56 -1.48
N TYR A 654 -42.27 78.22 -1.48
CA TYR A 654 -41.82 77.41 -2.62
C TYR A 654 -42.97 76.95 -3.53
N PRO A 655 -42.72 76.84 -4.86
CA PRO A 655 -43.75 76.57 -5.84
C PRO A 655 -44.40 75.19 -5.65
N ALA A 656 -45.64 75.05 -6.11
CA ALA A 656 -46.38 73.79 -5.97
C ALA A 656 -45.71 72.57 -6.65
N ARG A 657 -44.72 72.83 -7.50
CA ARG A 657 -43.96 71.84 -8.29
C ARG A 657 -42.70 71.30 -7.60
N THR A 658 -42.39 71.65 -6.35
CA THR A 658 -41.24 71.05 -5.63
C THR A 658 -41.33 69.52 -5.57
N ARG A 659 -40.18 68.86 -5.75
CA ARG A 659 -40.01 67.40 -5.72
C ARG A 659 -38.84 67.01 -4.82
N SER A 660 -38.78 65.73 -4.49
CA SER A 660 -37.64 65.12 -3.81
C SER A 660 -37.22 63.83 -4.45
N VAL A 661 -35.91 63.58 -4.44
CA VAL A 661 -35.34 62.25 -4.72
C VAL A 661 -35.33 61.45 -3.43
N MET A 662 -35.90 60.25 -3.50
CA MET A 662 -35.90 59.24 -2.44
C MET A 662 -35.06 58.06 -2.91
N THR A 663 -34.20 57.54 -2.03
CA THR A 663 -33.47 56.28 -2.31
C THR A 663 -34.45 55.14 -2.56
N GLY A 664 -34.10 54.27 -3.50
CA GLY A 664 -34.90 53.09 -3.85
C GLY A 664 -34.94 51.99 -2.78
N GLU A 665 -35.36 50.79 -3.19
CA GLU A 665 -35.38 49.59 -2.33
C GLU A 665 -33.98 49.17 -1.87
N ASN A 666 -32.95 49.49 -2.65
CA ASN A 666 -31.55 49.20 -2.33
C ASN A 666 -30.92 50.22 -1.36
N GLY A 667 -31.60 51.34 -1.08
CA GLY A 667 -31.12 52.39 -0.17
C GLY A 667 -29.85 53.15 -0.60
N ILE A 668 -29.44 53.01 -1.87
CA ILE A 668 -28.35 53.75 -2.51
C ILE A 668 -28.97 54.88 -3.35
N LEU A 669 -28.22 55.95 -3.55
CA LEU A 669 -28.62 57.09 -4.36
C LEU A 669 -28.00 57.00 -5.75
N GLU A 670 -28.79 56.89 -6.81
CA GLU A 670 -28.32 56.85 -8.20
C GLU A 670 -28.85 58.00 -9.08
N THR A 671 -29.87 58.71 -8.62
CA THR A 671 -30.47 59.84 -9.37
C THR A 671 -29.66 61.11 -9.19
N GLU A 672 -29.00 61.51 -10.27
CA GLU A 672 -28.41 62.85 -10.43
C GLU A 672 -29.49 63.87 -10.83
N ILE A 673 -29.30 65.11 -10.42
CA ILE A 673 -30.16 66.24 -10.80
C ILE A 673 -29.78 66.69 -12.22
N GLN A 674 -30.76 66.84 -13.09
CA GLN A 674 -30.54 67.04 -14.53
C GLN A 674 -31.11 68.39 -15.02
N GLY A 675 -30.61 68.86 -16.16
CA GLY A 675 -31.13 70.05 -16.85
C GLY A 675 -30.83 71.33 -16.09
N ASP A 676 -31.83 72.21 -15.99
CA ASP A 676 -31.73 73.47 -15.23
C ASP A 676 -32.35 73.39 -13.81
N ASP A 677 -32.75 72.19 -13.37
CA ASP A 677 -33.31 71.95 -12.04
C ASP A 677 -32.35 72.39 -10.92
N VAL A 678 -32.90 73.06 -9.91
CA VAL A 678 -32.10 73.67 -8.84
C VAL A 678 -32.22 72.86 -7.55
N ILE A 679 -31.08 72.39 -7.05
CA ILE A 679 -30.95 71.70 -5.76
C ILE A 679 -31.00 72.70 -4.62
N PHE A 680 -31.74 72.36 -3.58
CA PHE A 680 -31.78 73.17 -2.37
C PHE A 680 -30.61 72.81 -1.42
N THR A 681 -29.54 73.61 -1.40
CA THR A 681 -28.28 73.22 -0.72
C THR A 681 -27.95 73.95 0.58
N SER A 682 -28.62 75.06 0.94
CA SER A 682 -28.16 75.92 2.04
C SER A 682 -29.04 76.03 3.30
N GLU A 683 -30.37 75.83 3.25
CA GLU A 683 -31.24 76.16 4.40
C GLU A 683 -31.94 74.95 5.08
N LEU A 684 -31.82 73.74 4.53
CA LEU A 684 -32.44 72.53 5.12
C LEU A 684 -31.55 71.75 6.12
N LYS A 685 -30.31 72.21 6.36
CA LYS A 685 -29.35 71.54 7.26
C LYS A 685 -29.73 71.59 8.75
N ALA A 686 -30.63 72.49 9.17
CA ALA A 686 -30.94 72.72 10.58
C ALA A 686 -32.26 72.10 11.07
N GLU A 687 -33.26 71.93 10.18
CA GLU A 687 -34.58 71.36 10.52
C GLU A 687 -34.72 69.87 10.19
N MET A 688 -33.88 69.31 9.31
CA MET A 688 -33.87 67.86 8.98
C MET A 688 -32.82 67.06 9.78
N ARG A 689 -32.82 67.19 11.11
CA ARG A 689 -31.85 66.55 12.03
C ARG A 689 -31.82 65.00 12.03
N GLU A 690 -32.54 64.34 11.14
CA GLU A 690 -32.60 62.88 11.01
C GLU A 690 -32.02 62.35 9.68
N TYR A 691 -31.47 63.24 8.83
CA TYR A 691 -31.01 62.87 7.49
C TYR A 691 -29.64 63.51 7.20
N ALA A 692 -28.57 62.72 7.25
CA ALA A 692 -27.26 63.15 6.76
C ALA A 692 -27.35 63.36 5.23
N PRO A 693 -26.80 64.46 4.67
CA PRO A 693 -26.84 64.66 3.23
C PRO A 693 -25.88 63.67 2.56
N VAL A 694 -26.44 62.79 1.74
CA VAL A 694 -25.71 61.97 0.79
C VAL A 694 -25.24 62.93 -0.32
N THR A 695 -23.98 63.38 -0.25
CA THR A 695 -23.46 64.41 -1.19
C THR A 695 -22.91 63.82 -2.49
N GLU A 696 -22.84 62.50 -2.61
CA GLU A 696 -22.19 61.81 -3.72
C GLU A 696 -23.09 60.72 -4.31
N LEU A 697 -23.10 60.59 -5.63
CA LEU A 697 -23.81 59.50 -6.32
C LEU A 697 -23.21 58.14 -5.92
N PHE A 698 -24.04 57.11 -5.92
CA PHE A 698 -23.73 55.74 -5.53
C PHE A 698 -23.37 55.56 -4.05
N THR A 699 -23.84 56.45 -3.17
CA THR A 699 -23.67 56.37 -1.71
C THR A 699 -25.02 56.29 -0.99
N GLY A 700 -25.04 55.85 0.27
CA GLY A 700 -26.22 55.70 1.12
C GLY A 700 -26.19 56.61 2.36
N PHE A 701 -27.13 56.41 3.28
CA PHE A 701 -27.19 57.18 4.53
C PHE A 701 -26.22 56.65 5.59
N GLN A 702 -25.41 57.55 6.17
CA GLN A 702 -24.48 57.21 7.25
C GLN A 702 -25.21 56.65 8.48
N GLY A 703 -24.56 55.71 9.18
CA GLY A 703 -25.08 55.18 10.45
C GLY A 703 -26.16 54.10 10.30
N ALA A 704 -26.36 53.55 9.11
CA ALA A 704 -27.21 52.37 8.91
C ALA A 704 -26.66 51.18 9.71
N ILE A 705 -27.47 50.50 10.51
CA ILE A 705 -27.01 49.29 11.22
C ILE A 705 -26.82 48.18 10.19
N CYS A 706 -25.59 47.71 10.07
CA CYS A 706 -25.18 46.66 9.15
C CYS A 706 -25.48 45.28 9.71
N VAL A 707 -24.91 45.00 10.88
CA VAL A 707 -24.96 43.69 11.52
C VAL A 707 -25.28 43.87 13.00
N THR A 708 -26.25 43.11 13.48
CA THR A 708 -26.58 42.98 14.90
C THR A 708 -26.21 41.59 15.39
N ARG A 709 -26.03 41.47 16.70
CA ARG A 709 -25.80 40.20 17.39
C ARG A 709 -27.00 39.28 17.23
N GLY A 710 -26.75 37.98 17.26
CA GLY A 710 -27.79 36.95 17.23
C GLY A 710 -28.40 36.64 18.59
N ALA A 711 -28.96 35.44 18.72
CA ALA A 711 -29.60 34.95 19.95
C ALA A 711 -28.60 34.61 21.06
N ASN A 712 -27.33 34.32 20.72
CA ASN A 712 -26.27 34.03 21.68
C ASN A 712 -25.69 35.29 22.37
N ASP A 713 -26.09 36.50 21.94
CA ASP A 713 -25.65 37.80 22.46
C ASP A 713 -24.15 38.15 22.28
N TYR A 714 -23.44 37.39 21.46
CA TYR A 714 -22.07 37.65 20.99
C TYR A 714 -22.08 38.23 19.58
N LEU A 715 -21.01 38.97 19.24
CA LEU A 715 -20.81 39.53 17.90
C LEU A 715 -19.73 38.73 17.20
N ASP A 716 -20.11 37.95 16.19
CA ASP A 716 -19.22 37.00 15.49
C ASP A 716 -18.64 37.58 14.19
N SER A 717 -19.19 38.71 13.75
CA SER A 717 -18.83 39.39 12.51
C SER A 717 -17.63 40.29 12.69
N ILE A 718 -16.80 40.37 11.65
CA ILE A 718 -15.66 41.28 11.55
C ILE A 718 -16.02 42.38 10.55
N LYS A 719 -15.92 43.65 10.97
CA LYS A 719 -16.18 44.82 10.11
C LYS A 719 -15.34 44.81 8.83
N ARG A 720 -15.92 45.28 7.71
CA ARG A 720 -15.27 45.40 6.40
C ARG A 720 -15.50 46.78 5.81
N GLY A 721 -14.63 47.17 4.86
CA GLY A 721 -14.77 48.44 4.16
C GLY A 721 -14.60 49.65 5.08
N ASP A 722 -15.48 50.63 4.96
CA ASP A 722 -15.52 51.80 5.84
C ASP A 722 -16.48 51.66 7.04
N ASP A 723 -17.13 50.49 7.19
CA ASP A 723 -17.99 50.17 8.33
C ASP A 723 -17.26 50.26 9.68
N GLN A 724 -18.02 50.58 10.71
CA GLN A 724 -17.51 50.82 12.06
C GLN A 724 -18.18 49.89 13.06
N GLU A 725 -17.36 49.29 13.94
CA GLU A 725 -17.85 48.61 15.13
C GLU A 725 -18.09 49.67 16.20
N ILE A 726 -19.33 49.79 16.66
CA ILE A 726 -19.79 50.81 17.60
C ILE A 726 -20.56 50.16 18.74
N ALA A 727 -20.67 50.85 19.87
CA ALA A 727 -21.52 50.39 20.97
C ALA A 727 -22.99 50.34 20.52
N ASP A 728 -23.71 49.30 20.91
CA ASP A 728 -25.12 49.13 20.61
C ASP A 728 -25.92 50.28 21.27
N PRO A 729 -26.70 51.07 20.50
CA PRO A 729 -27.52 52.14 21.05
C PRO A 729 -28.52 51.69 22.13
N ASN A 730 -28.89 50.40 22.13
CA ASN A 730 -29.83 49.82 23.09
C ASN A 730 -29.13 49.11 24.27
N ASP A 731 -27.86 48.73 24.12
CA ASP A 731 -27.03 48.12 25.16
C ASP A 731 -25.54 48.53 25.02
N PRO A 732 -25.12 49.63 25.67
CA PRO A 732 -23.76 50.14 25.53
C PRO A 732 -22.64 49.20 26.01
N THR A 733 -22.96 48.08 26.67
CA THR A 733 -21.97 47.07 27.08
C THR A 733 -21.59 46.12 25.96
N LYS A 734 -22.26 46.24 24.81
CA LYS A 734 -22.16 45.35 23.66
C LYS A 734 -21.92 46.15 22.38
N ASN A 735 -21.40 45.48 21.37
CA ASN A 735 -21.08 46.09 20.09
C ASN A 735 -21.99 45.59 18.96
N ILE A 736 -22.15 46.43 17.94
CA ILE A 736 -22.77 46.15 16.64
C ILE A 736 -21.90 46.72 15.53
N ILE A 737 -22.20 46.39 14.27
CA ILE A 737 -21.51 46.96 13.11
C ILE A 737 -22.46 47.92 12.38
N SER A 738 -22.00 49.14 12.13
CA SER A 738 -22.72 50.20 11.43
C SER A 738 -22.00 50.60 10.15
N ALA A 739 -22.77 50.99 9.12
CA ALA A 739 -22.27 51.50 7.86
C ALA A 739 -21.38 52.73 8.06
N GLY A 740 -20.33 52.81 7.27
CA GLY A 740 -19.34 53.88 7.30
C GLY A 740 -19.81 55.21 6.70
N PRO A 741 -18.87 56.16 6.49
CA PRO A 741 -19.14 57.46 5.87
C PRO A 741 -19.83 57.44 4.51
N ASN A 742 -19.66 56.39 3.69
CA ASN A 742 -20.37 56.23 2.42
C ASN A 742 -21.83 55.74 2.58
N GLY A 743 -22.26 55.40 3.80
CA GLY A 743 -23.60 54.93 4.13
C GLY A 743 -24.05 53.63 3.45
N ARG A 744 -23.11 52.85 2.92
CA ARG A 744 -23.31 51.55 2.31
C ARG A 744 -22.83 50.47 3.26
N CYS A 745 -23.58 49.39 3.37
CA CYS A 745 -23.19 48.29 4.22
C CYS A 745 -22.17 47.37 3.55
N ASP A 746 -20.90 47.43 3.94
CA ASP A 746 -19.83 46.60 3.36
C ASP A 746 -19.70 45.23 4.07
N THR A 747 -20.10 45.18 5.34
CA THR A 747 -19.96 44.02 6.21
C THR A 747 -21.08 43.02 6.00
N ARG A 748 -20.68 41.76 5.81
CA ARG A 748 -21.59 40.62 5.81
C ARG A 748 -21.64 39.99 7.20
N ALA A 749 -22.84 39.77 7.71
CA ALA A 749 -23.07 39.06 8.97
C ALA A 749 -22.52 37.62 8.90
N ASN A 750 -21.79 37.22 9.93
CA ASN A 750 -21.34 35.87 10.15
C ASN A 750 -22.43 35.08 10.87
N ASN A 751 -23.35 34.50 10.10
CA ASN A 751 -24.51 33.77 10.60
C ASN A 751 -24.41 32.27 10.36
N THR A 752 -23.19 31.78 10.15
CA THR A 752 -22.93 30.40 9.77
C THR A 752 -22.01 29.76 10.79
N ASN A 753 -22.59 28.89 11.61
CA ASN A 753 -21.84 28.05 12.56
C ASN A 753 -20.67 27.36 11.87
N ILE A 754 -19.53 27.27 12.57
CA ILE A 754 -18.41 26.46 12.10
C ILE A 754 -18.64 25.04 12.60
N PRO A 755 -18.97 24.08 11.70
CA PRO A 755 -19.37 22.75 12.10
C PRO A 755 -18.22 22.04 12.81
N ALA A 756 -18.58 21.23 13.82
CA ALA A 756 -17.63 20.30 14.41
C ALA A 756 -17.01 19.39 13.33
N PRO A 757 -15.73 19.03 13.47
CA PRO A 757 -15.12 18.02 12.61
C PRO A 757 -15.77 16.64 12.83
N THR A 758 -15.58 15.74 11.86
CA THR A 758 -16.03 14.35 12.02
C THR A 758 -15.23 13.66 13.12
N LEU A 759 -15.92 13.13 14.12
CA LEU A 759 -15.29 12.36 15.19
C LEU A 759 -14.70 11.05 14.66
N PRO A 760 -13.56 10.59 15.21
CA PRO A 760 -13.09 9.24 14.92
C PRO A 760 -14.08 8.21 15.45
N ASN A 761 -14.08 7.04 14.82
CA ASN A 761 -14.89 5.92 15.27
C ASN A 761 -14.43 5.50 16.68
N ALA A 762 -15.36 5.53 17.65
CA ALA A 762 -15.07 5.17 19.04
C ALA A 762 -14.51 3.73 19.16
N ALA A 763 -15.01 2.78 18.37
CA ALA A 763 -14.53 1.41 18.37
C ALA A 763 -13.10 1.30 17.82
N GLU A 764 -12.75 2.08 16.81
CA GLU A 764 -11.39 2.10 16.26
C GLU A 764 -10.38 2.70 17.26
N LEU A 765 -10.73 3.81 17.91
CA LEU A 765 -9.89 4.41 18.95
C LEU A 765 -9.77 3.48 20.16
N GLN A 766 -10.86 2.86 20.60
CA GLN A 766 -10.84 1.86 21.66
C GLN A 766 -9.92 0.70 21.31
N ASN A 767 -10.02 0.16 20.09
CA ASN A 767 -9.16 -0.90 19.61
C ASN A 767 -7.70 -0.46 19.55
N TYR A 768 -7.41 0.77 19.11
CA TYR A 768 -6.06 1.31 19.07
C TYR A 768 -5.46 1.47 20.49
N LEU A 769 -6.22 2.01 21.45
CA LEU A 769 -5.79 2.16 22.84
C LEU A 769 -5.56 0.80 23.52
N ASN A 770 -6.48 -0.14 23.33
CA ASN A 770 -6.40 -1.46 23.98
C ASN A 770 -5.39 -2.40 23.33
N ASN A 771 -5.26 -2.40 22.00
CA ASN A 771 -4.47 -3.41 21.30
C ASN A 771 -3.17 -2.86 20.68
N THR A 772 -2.94 -1.55 20.73
CA THR A 772 -1.73 -0.93 20.13
C THR A 772 -0.90 -0.12 21.11
N THR A 773 -1.52 0.59 22.07
CA THR A 773 -0.79 1.43 23.04
C THR A 773 -0.84 0.87 24.46
N TRP A 774 -1.51 1.54 25.41
CA TRP A 774 -1.44 1.26 26.84
C TRP A 774 -2.22 0.01 27.28
N GLY A 775 -3.34 -0.32 26.65
CA GLY A 775 -4.14 -1.47 27.06
C GLY A 775 -3.54 -2.83 26.66
N ARG A 776 -2.36 -2.84 26.03
CA ARG A 776 -1.52 -4.06 25.92
C ARG A 776 -0.99 -4.51 27.27
N GLN A 777 -0.94 -3.62 28.25
CA GLN A 777 -0.59 -3.97 29.63
C GLN A 777 -1.66 -4.89 30.21
N ALA A 778 -1.24 -5.85 31.04
CA ALA A 778 -2.10 -6.96 31.42
C ALA A 778 -3.41 -6.55 32.12
N ASN A 779 -3.47 -5.38 32.78
CA ASN A 779 -4.60 -5.01 33.64
C ASN A 779 -5.32 -3.70 33.29
N ILE A 780 -5.02 -3.01 32.18
CA ILE A 780 -5.71 -1.76 31.81
C ILE A 780 -6.65 -1.99 30.64
N TYR A 781 -7.85 -1.44 30.72
CA TYR A 781 -8.80 -1.43 29.62
C TYR A 781 -9.42 -0.05 29.41
N PHE A 782 -9.47 0.39 28.16
CA PHE A 782 -10.10 1.61 27.73
C PHE A 782 -11.48 1.32 27.16
N THR A 783 -12.47 2.09 27.61
CA THR A 783 -13.80 2.15 26.99
C THR A 783 -13.96 3.52 26.36
N VAL A 784 -14.28 3.57 25.06
CA VAL A 784 -14.45 4.82 24.32
C VAL A 784 -15.89 4.94 23.86
N THR A 785 -16.51 6.09 24.11
CA THR A 785 -17.88 6.39 23.68
C THR A 785 -17.96 7.77 23.03
N HIS A 786 -19.02 7.98 22.23
CA HIS A 786 -19.38 9.32 21.76
C HIS A 786 -20.33 9.98 22.76
N GLY A 787 -20.02 11.21 23.13
CA GLY A 787 -20.93 12.07 23.87
C GLY A 787 -21.89 12.80 22.93
N THR A 788 -22.91 13.43 23.50
CA THR A 788 -23.86 14.25 22.73
C THR A 788 -23.12 15.46 22.13
N PRO A 789 -23.19 15.69 20.80
CA PRO A 789 -22.68 16.91 20.19
C PRO A 789 -23.34 18.15 20.79
N PHE A 790 -22.62 19.26 20.88
CA PHE A 790 -23.17 20.51 21.35
C PHE A 790 -22.58 21.71 20.60
N THR A 791 -23.29 22.82 20.68
CA THR A 791 -22.98 24.09 20.03
C THR A 791 -22.72 25.13 21.11
N VAL A 792 -21.63 25.88 20.97
CA VAL A 792 -21.25 26.96 21.91
C VAL A 792 -20.40 27.97 21.16
N ASN A 793 -20.48 29.25 21.53
CA ASN A 793 -19.58 30.30 21.03
C ASN A 793 -18.26 30.24 21.80
N PHE A 794 -17.16 29.92 21.12
CA PHE A 794 -15.83 29.79 21.68
C PHE A 794 -14.75 30.58 20.92
N ASP A 795 -14.99 31.14 19.73
CA ASP A 795 -14.06 32.03 18.98
C ASP A 795 -14.28 33.49 19.39
N LEU A 796 -14.09 33.76 20.69
CA LEU A 796 -14.54 34.99 21.35
C LEU A 796 -13.84 36.25 20.81
N ASP A 797 -12.67 36.11 20.19
CA ASP A 797 -11.94 37.23 19.58
C ASP A 797 -11.95 37.23 18.04
N ARG A 798 -12.69 36.31 17.42
CA ARG A 798 -12.94 36.21 15.97
C ARG A 798 -11.66 35.99 15.16
N ASP A 799 -10.61 35.40 15.73
CA ASP A 799 -9.35 35.13 15.02
C ASP A 799 -9.31 33.73 14.35
N ARG A 800 -10.36 32.92 14.57
CA ARG A 800 -10.53 31.54 14.06
C ARG A 800 -9.47 30.58 14.58
N LYS A 801 -8.90 30.88 15.75
CA LYS A 801 -7.92 30.02 16.40
C LYS A 801 -8.27 29.81 17.85
N LEU A 802 -8.11 28.57 18.29
CA LEU A 802 -8.26 28.23 19.70
C LEU A 802 -6.98 28.64 20.46
N ARG A 803 -7.11 29.60 21.38
CA ARG A 803 -5.98 30.12 22.15
C ARG A 803 -5.55 29.15 23.24
N ARG A 804 -4.22 28.99 23.35
CA ARG A 804 -3.56 28.29 24.46
C ARG A 804 -3.30 29.30 25.58
N ALA A 805 -3.36 28.82 26.82
CA ALA A 805 -2.88 29.51 28.01
C ALA A 805 -1.54 30.24 27.78
N ASP A 806 -1.59 31.56 27.72
CA ASP A 806 -0.45 32.45 27.85
C ASP A 806 -0.58 33.14 29.21
N SER A 807 0.38 32.91 30.11
CA SER A 807 0.43 33.54 31.43
C SER A 807 0.46 35.07 31.40
N SER A 808 0.72 35.68 30.24
CA SER A 808 0.73 37.14 30.05
C SER A 808 -0.63 37.73 29.62
N ILE A 809 -1.62 36.90 29.27
CA ILE A 809 -2.94 37.34 28.80
C ILE A 809 -4.06 36.58 29.56
N PRO A 810 -4.74 37.22 30.53
CA PRO A 810 -5.77 36.58 31.36
C PRO A 810 -6.94 35.96 30.58
N SER A 811 -7.30 36.50 29.42
CA SER A 811 -8.38 36.00 28.56
C SER A 811 -8.00 34.78 27.69
N SER A 812 -6.75 34.32 27.75
CA SER A 812 -6.26 33.19 26.94
C SER A 812 -6.88 31.83 27.30
N TYR A 813 -7.61 31.75 28.40
CA TYR A 813 -8.35 30.56 28.82
C TYR A 813 -9.83 30.60 28.44
N ASP A 814 -10.36 31.74 28.01
CA ASP A 814 -11.80 31.96 27.94
C ASP A 814 -12.47 31.06 26.88
N GLU A 815 -11.80 30.83 25.76
CA GLU A 815 -12.30 29.99 24.65
C GLU A 815 -12.33 28.49 25.01
N ILE A 816 -11.23 27.97 25.53
CA ILE A 816 -11.11 26.58 25.99
C ILE A 816 -12.03 26.32 27.19
N ASN A 817 -12.20 27.30 28.07
CA ASN A 817 -13.15 27.22 29.18
C ASN A 817 -14.60 27.33 28.73
N ALA A 818 -14.93 28.11 27.69
CA ALA A 818 -16.28 28.17 27.13
C ALA A 818 -16.73 26.77 26.67
N ILE A 819 -15.86 26.04 25.98
CA ILE A 819 -16.09 24.65 25.57
C ILE A 819 -16.28 23.73 26.78
N LYS A 820 -15.39 23.83 27.78
CA LYS A 820 -15.46 23.02 28.99
C LYS A 820 -16.75 23.27 29.77
N ASN A 821 -17.11 24.53 30.00
CA ASN A 821 -18.26 24.95 30.81
C ASN A 821 -19.60 24.68 30.11
N GLY A 822 -19.62 24.64 28.77
CA GLY A 822 -20.78 24.19 27.99
C GLY A 822 -21.17 22.74 28.27
N LEU A 823 -20.22 21.94 28.79
CA LEU A 823 -20.47 20.60 29.30
C LEU A 823 -20.48 20.64 30.83
N ASN A 824 -21.38 19.93 31.49
CA ASN A 824 -21.32 19.72 32.94
C ASN A 824 -20.79 18.30 33.22
N PRO A 825 -19.49 18.03 33.03
CA PRO A 825 -18.95 16.67 33.02
C PRO A 825 -19.04 16.02 34.40
N GLY A 826 -19.47 14.75 34.44
CA GLY A 826 -19.39 13.93 35.64
C GLY A 826 -17.93 13.68 36.06
N SER A 827 -17.67 13.61 37.37
CA SER A 827 -16.32 13.41 37.92
C SER A 827 -15.74 12.05 37.50
N GLY A 828 -14.47 12.05 37.04
CA GLY A 828 -13.69 10.84 36.77
C GLY A 828 -13.58 10.38 35.31
N THR A 829 -14.25 11.04 34.37
CA THR A 829 -14.16 10.76 32.92
C THR A 829 -13.04 11.55 32.23
N THR A 830 -12.42 10.99 31.20
CA THR A 830 -11.50 11.73 30.32
C THR A 830 -12.28 12.19 29.09
N ASN A 831 -12.37 13.51 28.89
CA ASN A 831 -13.22 14.12 27.87
C ASN A 831 -12.37 14.72 26.76
N LEU A 832 -12.63 14.31 25.51
CA LEU A 832 -11.95 14.79 24.31
C LEU A 832 -12.92 15.66 23.51
N TYR A 833 -12.57 16.93 23.34
CA TYR A 833 -13.31 17.91 22.56
C TYR A 833 -12.67 18.05 21.19
N TYR A 834 -13.40 17.67 20.14
CA TYR A 834 -12.96 17.90 18.76
C TYR A 834 -13.60 19.18 18.26
N VAL A 835 -12.75 20.14 17.88
CA VAL A 835 -13.15 21.50 17.53
C VAL A 835 -12.84 21.81 16.07
N GLY A 836 -13.68 22.63 15.46
CA GLY A 836 -13.53 23.11 14.08
C GLY A 836 -12.52 24.24 13.92
N MET A 837 -11.48 24.34 14.77
CA MET A 837 -10.44 25.38 14.70
C MET A 837 -9.03 24.86 14.95
N ASN A 838 -8.03 25.61 14.52
CA ASN A 838 -6.61 25.33 14.79
C ASN A 838 -6.16 26.05 16.06
N PHE A 839 -5.12 25.55 16.72
CA PHE A 839 -4.52 26.27 17.83
C PHE A 839 -3.67 27.45 17.34
N ASN A 840 -3.44 28.44 18.20
CA ASN A 840 -2.62 29.62 17.90
C ASN A 840 -1.20 29.33 17.39
N GLN A 841 -0.63 28.19 17.79
CA GLN A 841 0.61 27.66 17.21
C GLN A 841 0.24 26.63 16.14
N ASP A 842 0.53 26.96 14.88
CA ASP A 842 0.14 26.17 13.69
C ASP A 842 0.63 24.71 13.69
N ASP A 843 1.58 24.36 14.56
CA ASP A 843 2.18 23.02 14.67
C ASP A 843 1.52 22.12 15.73
N ILE A 844 0.59 22.64 16.54
CA ILE A 844 -0.06 21.87 17.61
C ILE A 844 -1.36 21.21 17.10
N LEU A 845 -1.46 19.89 17.27
CA LEU A 845 -2.62 19.10 16.84
C LEU A 845 -3.62 18.82 17.97
N GLY A 846 -3.17 18.83 19.22
CA GLY A 846 -3.98 18.56 20.40
C GLY A 846 -3.37 19.15 21.67
N TYR A 847 -4.16 19.22 22.74
CA TYR A 847 -3.74 19.78 24.03
C TYR A 847 -4.44 19.10 25.19
N THR A 848 -3.70 18.77 26.26
CA THR A 848 -4.21 18.09 27.45
C THR A 848 -3.96 18.89 28.74
N PHE A 849 -5.00 19.13 29.54
CA PHE A 849 -4.85 19.62 30.91
C PHE A 849 -4.75 18.45 31.89
N LEU A 850 -3.52 18.17 32.35
CA LEU A 850 -3.19 17.03 33.22
C LEU A 850 -4.06 16.93 34.48
N GLN A 851 -4.40 18.06 35.09
CA GLN A 851 -5.14 18.11 36.36
C GLN A 851 -6.64 17.84 36.21
N THR A 852 -7.22 18.08 35.02
CA THR A 852 -8.68 18.09 34.84
C THR A 852 -9.19 17.05 33.84
N ARG A 853 -8.29 16.27 33.20
CA ARG A 853 -8.62 15.20 32.23
C ARG A 853 -9.48 15.67 31.05
N HIS A 854 -9.31 16.94 30.68
CA HIS A 854 -9.87 17.53 29.47
C HIS A 854 -8.81 17.63 28.39
N ILE A 855 -9.19 17.25 27.18
CA ILE A 855 -8.33 17.16 26.00
C ILE A 855 -9.02 17.86 24.84
N TRP A 856 -8.31 18.69 24.09
CA TRP A 856 -8.82 19.37 22.89
C TRP A 856 -8.04 18.91 21.67
N ILE A 857 -8.75 18.67 20.57
CA ILE A 857 -8.18 18.20 19.30
C ILE A 857 -8.63 19.15 18.19
N GLY A 858 -7.66 19.77 17.50
CA GLY A 858 -7.89 20.81 16.49
C GLY A 858 -8.00 20.27 15.05
N LEU A 859 -8.39 21.15 14.11
CA LEU A 859 -8.66 20.82 12.71
C LEU A 859 -7.50 20.14 11.95
N ARG A 860 -6.26 20.58 12.14
CA ARG A 860 -5.10 19.96 11.46
C ARG A 860 -4.90 18.48 11.79
N SER A 861 -5.50 17.96 12.87
CA SER A 861 -5.39 16.54 13.23
C SER A 861 -6.10 15.60 12.24
N PHE A 862 -7.03 16.09 11.42
CA PHE A 862 -7.89 15.27 10.56
C PHE A 862 -7.37 15.05 9.14
N GLU A 863 -6.36 15.81 8.69
CA GLU A 863 -5.92 15.79 7.28
C GLU A 863 -5.12 14.53 6.88
N ASN A 864 -4.71 13.65 7.82
CA ASN A 864 -3.76 12.55 7.53
C ASN A 864 -3.99 11.23 8.31
N ASN A 865 -5.22 10.81 8.63
CA ASN A 865 -5.50 9.71 9.59
C ASN A 865 -4.92 9.92 11.01
N GLY A 866 -4.40 11.12 11.29
CA GLY A 866 -3.70 11.49 12.54
C GLY A 866 -4.61 11.61 13.75
N SER A 867 -5.93 11.74 13.57
CA SER A 867 -6.89 11.94 14.67
C SER A 867 -6.83 10.84 15.73
N LEU A 868 -6.72 9.56 15.33
CA LEU A 868 -6.60 8.43 16.27
C LEU A 868 -5.28 8.44 17.06
N ILE A 869 -4.19 8.75 16.37
CA ILE A 869 -2.84 8.76 16.96
C ILE A 869 -2.67 9.95 17.89
N THR A 870 -3.13 11.14 17.47
CA THR A 870 -3.14 12.35 18.28
C THR A 870 -4.05 12.18 19.50
N ALA A 871 -5.26 11.64 19.34
CA ALA A 871 -6.14 11.35 20.47
C ALA A 871 -5.50 10.39 21.47
N ALA A 872 -4.86 9.32 20.98
CA ALA A 872 -4.12 8.42 21.86
C ALA A 872 -2.97 9.14 22.57
N HIS A 873 -2.14 9.91 21.86
CA HIS A 873 -1.05 10.67 22.43
C HIS A 873 -1.50 11.59 23.58
N GLU A 874 -2.55 12.37 23.36
CA GLU A 874 -3.12 13.28 24.35
C GLU A 874 -3.73 12.53 25.55
N ILE A 875 -4.40 11.39 25.31
CA ILE A 875 -4.85 10.50 26.39
C ILE A 875 -3.66 10.03 27.23
N GLY A 876 -2.51 9.77 26.60
CA GLY A 876 -1.27 9.42 27.28
C GLY A 876 -0.82 10.46 28.31
N HIS A 877 -0.90 11.75 27.97
CA HIS A 877 -0.62 12.84 28.91
C HIS A 877 -1.57 12.78 30.11
N ALA A 878 -2.88 12.60 29.88
CA ALA A 878 -3.87 12.47 30.95
C ALA A 878 -3.66 11.25 31.87
N MET A 879 -2.89 10.24 31.42
CA MET A 879 -2.55 9.04 32.19
C MET A 879 -1.18 9.14 32.90
N GLY A 880 -0.54 10.32 32.91
CA GLY A 880 0.71 10.56 33.64
C GLY A 880 1.99 10.22 32.88
N SER A 881 1.92 9.98 31.57
CA SER A 881 3.10 9.77 30.72
C SER A 881 3.73 11.11 30.34
N LEU A 882 4.71 11.61 31.10
CA LEU A 882 5.47 12.80 30.72
C LEU A 882 6.37 12.55 29.49
N HIS A 883 6.47 13.54 28.59
CA HIS A 883 7.69 13.75 27.81
C HIS A 883 8.85 13.86 28.79
N THR A 884 9.90 13.08 28.59
CA THR A 884 11.09 13.09 29.45
C THR A 884 11.69 14.49 29.52
N TYR A 885 11.43 15.20 30.62
CA TYR A 885 12.43 16.09 31.19
C TYR A 885 12.92 15.38 32.44
N GLU A 886 14.22 15.05 32.46
CA GLU A 886 14.82 14.43 33.63
C GLU A 886 14.56 15.28 34.87
N PRO A 887 14.21 14.67 36.01
CA PRO A 887 14.15 15.41 37.26
C PRO A 887 15.56 15.87 37.62
N ASP A 888 15.75 17.19 37.77
CA ASP A 888 16.90 17.76 38.45
C ASP A 888 17.01 17.09 39.85
N PRO A 889 18.14 16.43 40.17
CA PRO A 889 18.34 15.78 41.46
C PRO A 889 18.39 16.76 42.66
N ALA A 890 18.31 18.07 42.43
CA ALA A 890 18.49 19.10 43.46
C ALA A 890 17.26 19.46 44.32
N SER A 891 16.04 18.93 44.07
CA SER A 891 14.86 19.27 44.89
C SER A 891 14.09 18.04 45.42
N PRO A 892 14.46 17.52 46.60
CA PRO A 892 13.78 16.39 47.23
C PRO A 892 12.42 16.72 47.89
N ASN A 893 12.03 17.99 47.96
CA ASN A 893 10.97 18.45 48.87
C ASN A 893 9.80 19.19 48.20
N ASP A 894 9.56 18.99 46.91
CA ASP A 894 8.36 19.54 46.27
C ASP A 894 7.09 18.77 46.72
N PRO A 895 6.12 19.42 47.40
CA PRO A 895 4.89 18.78 47.85
C PRO A 895 3.88 18.47 46.73
N GLU A 896 4.14 18.85 45.46
CA GLU A 896 3.24 18.62 44.32
C GLU A 896 3.40 17.25 43.61
N ARG A 897 3.90 16.21 44.31
CA ARG A 897 4.01 14.83 43.76
C ARG A 897 2.85 13.86 44.10
N PRO A 898 1.57 14.05 43.68
CA PRO A 898 0.58 12.99 43.85
C PRO A 898 -0.10 12.53 42.54
N PHE A 899 0.60 12.16 41.45
CA PHE A 899 -0.10 11.56 40.29
C PHE A 899 0.68 10.45 39.55
N TYR A 900 1.35 9.57 40.30
CA TYR A 900 1.64 8.22 39.79
C TYR A 900 0.58 7.27 40.34
N GLU A 901 -0.41 6.89 39.54
CA GLU A 901 -1.35 5.83 39.92
C GLU A 901 -0.55 4.51 40.03
N ARG A 902 -0.21 4.10 41.25
CA ARG A 902 0.62 2.91 41.56
C ARG A 902 0.02 1.58 41.07
N ASP A 903 -1.22 1.59 40.61
CA ASP A 903 -1.97 0.42 40.12
C ASP A 903 -1.87 0.22 38.60
N LEU A 904 -1.23 1.16 37.89
CA LEU A 904 -0.82 0.98 36.49
C LEU A 904 0.51 0.25 36.51
N MET A 905 0.62 -0.87 35.78
CA MET A 905 1.87 -1.63 35.73
C MET A 905 3.01 -0.76 35.19
N PHE A 906 3.87 -0.35 36.12
CA PHE A 906 4.94 0.59 35.92
C PHE A 906 6.22 -0.19 35.57
N GLY A 907 6.61 -0.16 34.30
CA GLY A 907 7.96 -0.57 33.89
C GLY A 907 8.96 0.51 34.32
N GLY A 908 9.75 0.22 35.35
CA GLY A 908 10.75 1.12 35.89
C GLY A 908 11.83 1.56 34.88
N TYR A 909 12.42 2.72 35.16
CA TYR A 909 13.50 3.36 34.42
C TYR A 909 14.86 2.83 34.88
N LEU A 910 15.69 2.30 33.98
CA LEU A 910 17.14 2.22 34.14
C LEU A 910 17.80 2.45 32.76
N GLU A 911 18.80 3.32 32.72
CA GLU A 911 19.44 3.83 31.51
C GLU A 911 19.92 2.72 30.57
N GLY A 912 19.64 2.90 29.27
CA GLY A 912 20.29 2.16 28.19
C GLY A 912 19.48 1.06 27.51
N THR A 913 18.23 0.80 27.91
CA THR A 913 17.38 -0.20 27.23
C THR A 913 15.98 0.33 26.88
N VAL A 914 15.49 -0.12 25.73
CA VAL A 914 14.38 0.45 24.95
C VAL A 914 13.04 0.09 25.60
N ASN A 915 12.37 1.02 26.27
CA ASN A 915 11.02 0.80 26.85
C ASN A 915 9.93 1.33 25.91
N GLN A 916 9.11 0.43 25.33
CA GLN A 916 8.22 0.71 24.19
C GLN A 916 6.72 0.91 24.52
N CYS A 917 6.31 1.03 25.78
CA CYS A 917 4.90 1.29 26.12
C CYS A 917 4.51 2.79 25.98
N ARG A 918 5.15 3.54 25.07
CA ARG A 918 4.89 4.94 24.71
C ARG A 918 4.76 5.09 23.19
N VAL A 919 3.85 5.95 22.72
CA VAL A 919 3.78 6.35 21.29
C VAL A 919 5.10 7.07 20.92
N ARG A 920 5.82 6.61 19.89
CA ARG A 920 7.14 7.15 19.51
C ARG A 920 7.03 8.45 18.70
N GLU A 921 8.03 9.32 18.79
CA GLU A 921 8.10 10.60 18.04
C GLU A 921 7.92 10.47 16.49
N PRO A 922 8.47 9.44 15.82
CA PRO A 922 8.30 9.30 14.37
C PRO A 922 6.90 8.87 13.93
N GLN A 923 6.07 8.35 14.84
CA GLN A 923 4.75 7.78 14.51
C GLN A 923 3.63 8.82 14.54
N TRP A 924 3.86 10.03 15.07
CA TRP A 924 2.87 11.12 15.06
C TRP A 924 3.20 12.24 14.05
N ARG A 925 4.43 12.30 13.51
CA ARG A 925 4.77 13.25 12.43
C ARG A 925 4.22 12.75 11.09
N THR A 926 2.96 13.06 10.77
CA THR A 926 2.33 12.74 9.47
C THR A 926 2.57 13.79 8.38
N THR A 927 3.60 14.65 8.48
CA THR A 927 3.96 15.58 7.41
C THR A 927 5.45 15.50 7.07
N THR A 928 5.74 15.12 5.83
CA THR A 928 7.07 15.15 5.23
C THR A 928 7.54 16.60 5.11
N PHE A 929 8.51 17.03 5.91
CA PHE A 929 9.36 18.18 5.58
C PHE A 929 10.80 17.87 5.94
N SER A 930 11.63 17.73 4.90
CA SER A 930 13.08 17.75 5.02
C SER A 930 13.52 19.13 5.52
N ARG A 931 14.17 19.20 6.69
CA ARG A 931 15.10 20.29 6.98
C ARG A 931 16.51 19.83 6.62
N THR A 932 16.90 20.10 5.37
CA THR A 932 18.29 20.38 5.04
C THR A 932 18.69 21.71 5.68
N GLY A 933 19.78 21.73 6.46
CA GLY A 933 20.46 22.95 6.88
C GLY A 933 21.10 22.89 8.27
N GLN A 934 22.42 22.64 8.29
CA GLN A 934 23.50 23.09 9.22
C GLN A 934 23.13 23.47 10.67
N PHE A 935 23.82 23.02 11.72
CA PHE A 935 25.26 23.08 12.07
C PHE A 935 25.64 21.81 12.87
N GLY A 936 26.83 21.20 12.86
CA GLY A 936 28.17 21.76 12.79
C GLY A 936 28.69 22.12 14.19
N GLY A 937 29.24 21.15 14.95
CA GLY A 937 29.91 21.46 16.23
C GLY A 937 30.34 20.24 17.05
N LEU A 938 31.65 19.96 17.03
CA LEU A 938 32.37 18.99 17.86
C LEU A 938 32.34 19.33 19.36
N LYS A 939 31.96 18.38 20.22
CA LYS A 939 32.81 17.75 21.27
C LYS A 939 32.04 16.65 21.99
#